data_AF-A0A504J6N8-F1
#
_entry.id   AF-A0A504J6N8-F1
#
_cell.length_a   1.000
_cell.length_b   1.000
_cell.length_c   1.000
_cell.angle_alpha   90.00
_cell.angle_beta   90.00
_cell.angle_gamma   90.00
#
_symmetry.space_group_name_H-M   'P 1'
#
loop_
_entity.id
_entity.type
_entity.pdbx_description
1 polymer ?
#
loop_
_entity_poly.entity_id
_entity_poly.type
_entity_poly.pdbx_seq_one_letter_code
_entity_poly.pdbx_strand_id
1 'polypeptide(L)'
;MKKLLGLLLIIPTLIYSQIPSYYNDINLNVSGTQLKNVLSEKITNTHTNFLSYTPGVWDALKQTDIDLTNASKVLLVYGYNDLDGDSTNDRTRGINDNGGGSNSWNREHVYPKSLGNPNLGTSGPGADAHHLRPADTQRNSSRGNRKFGDGSGNSGATSQGHWYPGDEWKGDVARMMMYMYLRYGNRCLPKNVGVGASVSGDNNMIDLFLQWNVEDPVSQFELQRNPILENLQGNRNPFIDNPAFATKIWGGPQAEDRFGNSNGSDTQAPSTPTALVASNINTNSISLSWNASTDNVGVTGYDIYRNGILVSSSNTASYTVTALVANTSYSFFVRAKDAAGNISNASATIDVTTLSGPPTGGSGELFFSEYIEGSSNNKAIEIANFTGTSVNLSEYSIKKQINGAGSWSSTLNLSGTLASGDVFVIANASATSGIKNEADLVTSSSAVTFNGNDPVGLFKNDVLIDIIGIFDGGSTNFAQNMTLRRKADISTPSTSFTISNWDSYSQDTFSGLGKHTKSSQNNQTSYCTSKGNTTTYEYIDHVEIGGISNTTVANNGYGDFTSQTAQLSYGRNTIVLSAGFTGTPYAEYWRVWIDFNKNGVFETSELMVDESSSSDSQLSYDFNIPSSVSSGETRMRIAMKWDSASTPCETFGYGEVEDYTIILNTSTSQSLKTNLATLQKQEEEFLITIHPNPASEYIQINGENTLNSQFKITNMVGVTVKSGKVTNDKISLDNLRSGVYFINVSNDEYHTSKTIIIE
;
A
#
# COMPACT_ATOMS: atom_id res chain seq x y z
N MET A 1 38.96 47.11 -1.87
CA MET A 1 38.37 46.40 -3.02
C MET A 1 38.97 45.01 -3.10
N LYS A 2 38.28 43.98 -2.61
CA LYS A 2 38.63 42.57 -2.87
C LYS A 2 37.44 41.95 -3.57
N LYS A 3 37.63 41.57 -4.84
CA LYS A 3 36.62 40.97 -5.71
C LYS A 3 36.36 39.54 -5.24
N LEU A 4 35.12 39.22 -4.87
CA LEU A 4 34.67 37.83 -4.73
C LEU A 4 34.61 37.22 -6.12
N LEU A 5 35.38 36.15 -6.35
CA LEU A 5 35.17 35.23 -7.47
C LEU A 5 33.99 34.33 -7.10
N GLY A 6 32.83 34.53 -7.75
CA GLY A 6 31.72 33.59 -7.68
C GLY A 6 32.02 32.38 -8.54
N LEU A 7 32.17 31.21 -7.91
CA LEU A 7 32.24 29.92 -8.58
C LEU A 7 30.82 29.60 -9.09
N LEU A 8 30.60 29.70 -10.40
CA LEU A 8 29.33 29.33 -11.02
C LEU A 8 29.29 27.80 -11.11
N LEU A 9 28.58 27.16 -10.17
CA LEU A 9 28.28 25.73 -10.23
C LEU A 9 27.21 25.53 -11.31
N ILE A 10 27.60 25.03 -12.48
CA ILE A 10 26.65 24.62 -13.53
C ILE A 10 26.04 23.30 -13.08
N ILE A 11 24.84 23.37 -12.51
CA ILE A 11 24.01 22.20 -12.24
C ILE A 11 23.42 21.76 -13.59
N PRO A 12 23.63 20.51 -14.06
CA PRO A 12 22.95 20.03 -15.25
C PRO A 12 21.47 19.87 -14.91
N THR A 13 20.64 20.75 -15.49
CA THR A 13 19.19 20.59 -15.44
C THR A 13 18.82 19.42 -16.36
N LEU A 14 18.37 18.30 -15.79
CA LEU A 14 17.68 17.24 -16.52
C LEU A 14 16.33 17.81 -16.98
N ILE A 15 16.25 18.23 -18.24
CA ILE A 15 15.00 18.64 -18.88
C ILE A 15 14.36 17.36 -19.40
N TYR A 16 13.31 16.87 -18.74
CA TYR A 16 12.45 15.84 -19.35
C TYR A 16 11.78 16.45 -20.58
N SER A 17 11.99 15.83 -21.75
CA SER A 17 11.29 16.24 -22.96
C SER A 17 9.81 15.87 -22.80
N GLN A 18 8.91 16.80 -23.09
CA GLN A 18 7.49 16.45 -23.25
C GLN A 18 7.37 15.36 -24.31
N ILE A 19 6.45 14.42 -24.10
CA ILE A 19 6.09 13.42 -25.11
C ILE A 19 5.69 14.19 -26.38
N PRO A 20 6.35 13.95 -27.54
CA PRO A 20 5.98 14.60 -28.79
C PRO A 20 4.49 14.40 -29.08
N SER A 21 3.81 15.47 -29.51
CA SER A 21 2.38 15.42 -29.88
C SER A 21 2.06 14.35 -30.93
N TYR A 22 3.09 13.93 -31.68
CA TYR A 22 3.08 12.76 -32.55
C TYR A 22 2.47 11.52 -31.88
N TYR A 23 2.60 11.32 -30.57
CA TYR A 23 2.10 10.13 -29.87
C TYR A 23 0.75 10.31 -29.16
N ASN A 24 0.10 11.47 -29.26
CA ASN A 24 -1.12 11.78 -28.49
C ASN A 24 -2.34 10.89 -28.81
N ASP A 25 -2.32 10.20 -29.95
CA ASP A 25 -3.40 9.37 -30.47
C ASP A 25 -3.25 7.87 -30.16
N ILE A 26 -2.20 7.48 -29.45
CA ILE A 26 -1.92 6.07 -29.15
C ILE A 26 -1.70 5.80 -27.66
N ASN A 27 -2.08 4.60 -27.21
CA ASN A 27 -1.86 4.18 -25.83
C ASN A 27 -0.42 3.67 -25.63
N LEU A 28 0.41 4.44 -24.92
CA LEU A 28 1.79 4.07 -24.58
C LEU A 28 1.93 3.33 -23.24
N ASN A 29 0.83 3.12 -22.50
CA ASN A 29 0.81 2.40 -21.20
C ASN A 29 0.70 0.87 -21.36
N VAL A 30 0.93 0.35 -22.56
CA VAL A 30 0.99 -1.09 -22.85
C VAL A 30 2.45 -1.55 -22.97
N SER A 31 2.68 -2.87 -22.96
CA SER A 31 4.02 -3.45 -23.07
C SER A 31 4.04 -4.67 -24.01
N GLY A 32 5.22 -5.24 -24.24
CA GLY A 32 5.42 -6.43 -25.06
C GLY A 32 4.88 -6.26 -26.49
N THR A 33 4.23 -7.31 -27.00
CA THR A 33 3.64 -7.33 -28.34
C THR A 33 2.57 -6.25 -28.55
N GLN A 34 1.84 -5.83 -27.50
CA GLN A 34 0.84 -4.77 -27.63
C GLN A 34 1.50 -3.43 -27.96
N LEU A 35 2.55 -3.05 -27.22
CA LEU A 35 3.32 -1.83 -27.50
C LEU A 35 3.99 -1.89 -28.86
N LYS A 36 4.55 -3.05 -29.24
CA LYS A 36 5.13 -3.29 -30.56
C LYS A 36 4.12 -3.01 -31.67
N ASN A 37 2.90 -3.55 -31.55
CA ASN A 37 1.85 -3.37 -32.55
C ASN A 37 1.39 -1.92 -32.64
N VAL A 38 1.15 -1.27 -31.50
CA VAL A 38 0.72 0.14 -31.42
C VAL A 38 1.74 1.07 -32.08
N LEU A 39 3.03 0.91 -31.77
CA LEU A 39 4.09 1.73 -32.36
C LEU A 39 4.29 1.40 -33.85
N SER A 40 4.23 0.12 -34.24
CA SER A 40 4.33 -0.33 -35.63
C SER A 40 3.22 0.26 -36.50
N GLU A 41 1.98 0.23 -36.01
CA GLU A 41 0.83 0.82 -36.69
C GLU A 41 1.00 2.33 -36.82
N LYS A 42 1.38 3.02 -35.74
CA LYS A 42 1.63 4.47 -35.75
C LYS A 42 2.62 4.88 -36.83
N ILE A 43 3.81 4.27 -36.84
CA ILE A 43 4.86 4.65 -37.80
C ILE A 43 4.54 4.20 -39.23
N THR A 44 3.68 3.19 -39.40
CA THR A 44 3.21 2.75 -40.72
C THR A 44 2.20 3.73 -41.30
N ASN A 45 1.20 4.11 -40.50
CA ASN A 45 0.10 4.97 -40.94
C ASN A 45 0.54 6.41 -41.18
N THR A 46 1.54 6.88 -40.43
CA THR A 46 2.06 8.25 -40.58
C THR A 46 3.15 8.40 -41.63
N HIS A 47 3.80 7.31 -42.06
CA HIS A 47 4.76 7.35 -43.17
C HIS A 47 4.00 7.50 -44.50
N THR A 48 3.66 8.74 -44.83
CA THR A 48 2.80 9.10 -45.96
C THR A 48 3.57 9.68 -47.13
N ASN A 49 4.80 10.18 -46.90
CA ASN A 49 5.66 10.71 -47.96
C ASN A 49 6.88 9.81 -48.16
N PHE A 50 6.92 9.10 -49.29
CA PHE A 50 8.04 8.21 -49.62
C PHE A 50 9.09 8.96 -50.44
N LEU A 51 10.28 9.13 -49.88
CA LEU A 51 11.38 9.79 -50.57
C LEU A 51 11.82 8.99 -51.80
N SER A 52 12.12 9.70 -52.88
CA SER A 52 12.86 9.11 -54.00
C SER A 52 14.30 8.84 -53.57
N TYR A 53 14.88 7.72 -54.01
CA TYR A 53 16.27 7.39 -53.68
C TYR A 53 17.25 8.44 -54.20
N THR A 54 16.92 9.10 -55.31
CA THR A 54 17.61 10.28 -55.82
C THR A 54 16.57 11.21 -56.46
N PRO A 55 16.59 12.53 -56.17
CA PRO A 55 17.47 13.20 -55.23
C PRO A 55 17.01 13.11 -53.75
N GLY A 56 15.79 12.63 -53.46
CA GLY A 56 15.13 12.80 -52.16
C GLY A 56 15.96 12.40 -50.94
N VAL A 57 16.54 11.19 -50.93
CA VAL A 57 17.39 10.77 -49.81
C VAL A 57 18.66 11.63 -49.70
N TRP A 58 19.28 12.05 -50.80
CA TRP A 58 20.44 12.97 -50.70
C TRP A 58 20.04 14.26 -49.99
N ASP A 59 18.92 14.85 -50.39
CA ASP A 59 18.43 16.11 -49.84
C ASP A 59 18.02 15.97 -48.37
N ALA A 60 17.49 14.81 -47.98
CA ALA A 60 17.18 14.50 -46.59
C ALA A 60 18.44 14.35 -45.72
N LEU A 61 19.47 13.63 -46.18
CA LEU A 61 20.71 13.46 -45.41
C LEU A 61 21.50 14.75 -45.24
N LYS A 62 21.43 15.65 -46.23
CA LYS A 62 21.99 17.00 -46.12
C LYS A 62 21.33 17.85 -45.04
N GLN A 63 20.12 17.52 -44.58
CA GLN A 63 19.44 18.22 -43.49
C GLN A 63 19.61 17.50 -42.16
N THR A 64 19.47 16.17 -42.21
CA THR A 64 19.38 15.32 -41.03
C THR A 64 20.76 15.07 -40.41
N ASP A 65 21.84 14.98 -41.18
CA ASP A 65 23.20 14.71 -40.67
C ASP A 65 24.08 15.96 -40.54
N ILE A 66 23.52 17.17 -40.62
CA ILE A 66 24.30 18.40 -40.47
C ILE A 66 25.09 18.36 -39.17
N ASP A 67 26.37 18.71 -39.26
CA ASP A 67 27.21 18.93 -38.09
C ASP A 67 26.73 20.19 -37.33
N LEU A 68 26.27 19.95 -36.10
CA LEU A 68 25.79 20.98 -35.18
C LEU A 68 26.82 22.08 -34.89
N THR A 69 28.11 21.78 -35.06
CA THR A 69 29.20 22.74 -34.87
C THR A 69 29.63 23.41 -36.17
N ASN A 70 29.25 22.85 -37.33
CA ASN A 70 29.58 23.37 -38.64
C ASN A 70 28.55 22.98 -39.71
N ALA A 71 27.59 23.89 -39.97
CA ALA A 71 26.51 23.65 -40.92
C ALA A 71 26.95 23.44 -42.39
N SER A 72 28.22 23.66 -42.73
CA SER A 72 28.77 23.34 -44.06
C SER A 72 29.16 21.87 -44.23
N LYS A 73 29.07 21.08 -43.16
CA LYS A 73 29.46 19.67 -43.13
C LYS A 73 28.32 18.77 -42.66
N VAL A 74 28.44 17.48 -43.01
CA VAL A 74 27.64 16.39 -42.47
C VAL A 74 28.52 15.42 -41.69
N LEU A 75 27.95 14.76 -40.68
CA LEU A 75 28.60 13.65 -40.00
C LEU A 75 28.55 12.38 -40.84
N LEU A 76 29.64 11.63 -40.80
CA LEU A 76 29.77 10.34 -41.46
C LEU A 76 29.62 9.23 -40.44
N VAL A 77 28.58 8.40 -40.56
CA VAL A 77 28.43 7.21 -39.73
C VAL A 77 29.68 6.33 -39.88
N TYR A 78 30.15 5.80 -38.74
CA TYR A 78 31.42 5.07 -38.58
C TYR A 78 32.70 5.94 -38.60
N GLY A 79 32.65 7.24 -38.89
CA GLY A 79 33.81 8.12 -38.79
C GLY A 79 34.13 8.48 -37.33
N TYR A 80 35.39 8.80 -37.03
CA TYR A 80 35.85 9.08 -35.66
C TYR A 80 37.04 10.05 -35.54
N ASN A 81 37.74 10.41 -36.62
CA ASN A 81 38.89 11.30 -36.55
C ASN A 81 39.03 12.19 -37.78
N ASP A 82 39.05 13.51 -37.61
CA ASP A 82 39.24 14.47 -38.71
C ASP A 82 40.70 14.99 -38.79
N LEU A 83 41.61 14.51 -37.93
CA LEU A 83 42.91 15.15 -37.67
C LEU A 83 44.14 14.27 -37.95
N ASP A 84 43.97 12.99 -38.29
CA ASP A 84 45.11 12.08 -38.54
C ASP A 84 45.57 12.04 -40.00
N GLY A 85 44.85 12.73 -40.89
CA GLY A 85 45.14 12.73 -42.33
C GLY A 85 44.69 11.47 -43.07
N ASP A 86 44.01 10.52 -42.41
CA ASP A 86 43.33 9.39 -43.03
C ASP A 86 41.88 9.75 -43.33
N SER A 87 41.64 10.22 -44.55
CA SER A 87 40.31 10.64 -44.97
C SER A 87 39.25 9.54 -44.96
N THR A 88 39.64 8.26 -44.84
CA THR A 88 38.69 7.15 -44.76
C THR A 88 38.03 7.05 -43.38
N ASN A 89 38.60 7.67 -42.35
CA ASN A 89 38.07 7.65 -40.99
C ASN A 89 37.52 9.01 -40.52
N ASP A 90 37.56 10.02 -41.40
CA ASP A 90 36.93 11.33 -41.22
C ASP A 90 35.53 11.18 -40.62
N ARG A 91 35.31 11.88 -39.51
CA ARG A 91 34.02 12.00 -38.83
C ARG A 91 33.10 12.97 -39.56
N THR A 92 33.64 13.91 -40.34
CA THR A 92 32.84 14.91 -41.07
C THR A 92 33.26 15.09 -42.53
N ARG A 93 32.32 15.45 -43.40
CA ARG A 93 32.59 15.82 -44.82
C ARG A 93 31.77 17.02 -45.24
N GLY A 94 32.21 17.78 -46.24
CA GLY A 94 31.41 18.85 -46.81
C GLY A 94 30.04 18.36 -47.25
N ILE A 95 29.01 19.13 -46.96
CA ILE A 95 27.59 18.80 -47.22
C ILE A 95 27.31 18.50 -48.71
N ASN A 96 28.11 19.06 -49.62
CA ASN A 96 27.98 18.85 -51.06
C ASN A 96 29.03 17.90 -51.65
N ASP A 97 29.93 17.34 -50.85
CA ASP A 97 30.95 16.38 -51.27
C ASP A 97 30.35 14.97 -51.34
N ASN A 98 29.15 14.84 -51.89
CA ASN A 98 28.37 13.62 -51.93
C ASN A 98 28.51 12.93 -53.31
N GLY A 99 28.75 11.62 -53.34
CA GLY A 99 29.03 10.93 -54.60
C GLY A 99 29.56 9.51 -54.43
N GLY A 100 30.37 9.05 -55.38
CA GLY A 100 30.99 7.72 -55.38
C GLY A 100 32.52 7.73 -55.45
N GLY A 101 33.16 8.91 -55.43
CA GLY A 101 34.61 9.05 -55.48
C GLY A 101 35.26 9.03 -54.09
N SER A 102 36.59 8.90 -54.07
CA SER A 102 37.38 9.07 -52.84
C SER A 102 37.16 10.45 -52.22
N ASN A 103 37.20 10.55 -50.89
CA ASN A 103 36.94 11.78 -50.13
C ASN A 103 35.55 12.38 -50.38
N SER A 104 34.61 11.56 -50.88
CA SER A 104 33.19 11.88 -50.91
C SER A 104 32.46 11.01 -49.90
N TRP A 105 31.29 11.46 -49.47
CA TRP A 105 30.37 10.62 -48.72
C TRP A 105 29.30 10.01 -49.62
N ASN A 106 28.86 8.80 -49.29
CA ASN A 106 27.73 8.14 -49.93
C ASN A 106 26.66 7.75 -48.91
N ARG A 107 25.53 7.25 -49.42
CA ARG A 107 24.47 6.69 -48.58
C ARG A 107 24.86 5.30 -48.11
N GLU A 108 25.11 5.18 -46.83
CA GLU A 108 25.17 3.90 -46.14
C GLU A 108 23.75 3.40 -45.86
N HIS A 109 23.47 2.18 -46.31
CA HIS A 109 22.30 1.41 -45.90
C HIS A 109 22.68 0.68 -44.62
N VAL A 110 22.47 1.31 -43.47
CA VAL A 110 22.87 0.75 -42.18
C VAL A 110 22.22 -0.62 -41.98
N TYR A 111 20.97 -0.81 -42.43
CA TYR A 111 20.46 -2.16 -42.71
C TYR A 111 20.84 -2.53 -44.16
N PRO A 112 21.75 -3.50 -44.41
CA PRO A 112 22.18 -3.79 -45.77
C PRO A 112 21.01 -4.25 -46.65
N LYS A 113 20.87 -3.63 -47.83
CA LYS A 113 19.81 -4.00 -48.79
C LYS A 113 19.74 -5.49 -49.09
N SER A 114 20.91 -6.12 -49.22
CA SER A 114 21.07 -7.55 -49.54
C SER A 114 20.65 -8.50 -48.43
N LEU A 115 20.55 -8.02 -47.18
CA LEU A 115 20.11 -8.81 -46.03
C LEU A 115 18.62 -8.60 -45.70
N GLY A 116 17.93 -7.76 -46.48
CA GLY A 116 16.47 -7.68 -46.46
C GLY A 116 15.85 -8.82 -47.24
N ASN A 117 14.70 -9.33 -46.78
CA ASN A 117 14.00 -10.41 -47.48
C ASN A 117 12.52 -10.07 -47.74
N PRO A 118 12.14 -9.65 -48.97
CA PRO A 118 12.99 -9.48 -50.15
C PRO A 118 13.98 -8.31 -50.03
N ASN A 119 15.00 -8.28 -50.90
CA ASN A 119 16.01 -7.22 -50.97
C ASN A 119 15.37 -5.83 -50.90
N LEU A 120 15.93 -4.90 -50.12
CA LEU A 120 15.29 -3.61 -49.84
C LEU A 120 15.15 -2.69 -51.07
N GLY A 121 15.99 -2.87 -52.10
CA GLY A 121 15.94 -2.08 -53.34
C GLY A 121 16.28 -0.60 -53.12
N THR A 122 15.68 0.29 -53.92
CA THR A 122 15.85 1.75 -53.87
C THR A 122 14.50 2.47 -53.75
N SER A 123 13.52 1.82 -53.16
CA SER A 123 12.19 2.38 -52.88
C SER A 123 11.63 1.73 -51.62
N GLY A 124 10.64 2.37 -51.00
CA GLY A 124 10.11 1.92 -49.70
C GLY A 124 11.24 1.79 -48.67
N PRO A 125 11.48 0.60 -48.08
CA PRO A 125 12.54 0.44 -47.08
C PRO A 125 13.94 0.78 -47.62
N GLY A 126 14.21 0.59 -48.92
CA GLY A 126 15.49 0.95 -49.52
C GLY A 126 15.72 2.45 -49.67
N ALA A 127 14.69 3.28 -49.48
CA ALA A 127 14.75 4.74 -49.53
C ALA A 127 14.30 5.40 -48.21
N ASP A 128 14.10 4.62 -47.14
CA ASP A 128 13.72 5.16 -45.82
C ASP A 128 14.92 5.81 -45.14
N ALA A 129 14.86 7.13 -44.98
CA ALA A 129 15.96 7.92 -44.44
C ALA A 129 16.22 7.71 -42.94
N HIS A 130 15.34 7.00 -42.22
CA HIS A 130 15.58 6.63 -40.82
C HIS A 130 16.75 5.66 -40.64
N HIS A 131 17.12 4.90 -41.67
CA HIS A 131 18.25 3.95 -41.62
C HIS A 131 19.39 4.24 -42.62
N LEU A 132 19.24 5.33 -43.38
CA LEU A 132 20.25 5.78 -44.34
C LEU A 132 21.06 6.89 -43.66
N ARG A 133 22.38 6.81 -43.78
CA ARG A 133 23.32 7.81 -43.22
C ARG A 133 24.42 8.13 -44.23
N PRO A 134 25.01 9.33 -44.23
CA PRO A 134 26.26 9.61 -44.89
C PRO A 134 27.34 8.71 -44.29
N ALA A 135 28.14 8.08 -45.13
CA ALA A 135 29.37 7.41 -44.72
C ALA A 135 30.47 7.78 -45.72
N ASP A 136 31.72 7.76 -45.27
CA ASP A 136 32.83 7.80 -46.22
C ASP A 136 32.70 6.64 -47.22
N THR A 137 32.91 6.92 -48.51
CA THR A 137 32.74 5.94 -49.58
C THR A 137 33.60 4.69 -49.41
N GLN A 138 34.85 4.84 -48.94
CA GLN A 138 35.78 3.73 -48.76
C GLN A 138 35.48 2.97 -47.46
N ARG A 139 35.16 3.68 -46.37
CA ARG A 139 34.71 3.04 -45.13
C ARG A 139 33.42 2.25 -45.32
N ASN A 140 32.46 2.81 -46.05
CA ASN A 140 31.23 2.12 -46.40
C ASN A 140 31.51 0.87 -47.25
N SER A 141 32.38 0.99 -48.27
CA SER A 141 32.83 -0.17 -49.05
C SER A 141 33.48 -1.25 -48.18
N SER A 142 34.32 -0.83 -47.22
CA SER A 142 34.96 -1.71 -46.25
C SER A 142 33.94 -2.38 -45.32
N ARG A 143 32.87 -1.68 -44.90
CA ARG A 143 31.77 -2.25 -44.12
C ARG A 143 31.04 -3.35 -44.90
N GLY A 144 30.67 -3.09 -46.15
CA GLY A 144 30.00 -4.03 -47.03
C GLY A 144 28.62 -4.45 -46.52
N ASN A 145 28.33 -5.75 -46.46
CA ASN A 145 27.10 -6.31 -45.85
C ASN A 145 27.40 -7.16 -44.61
N ARG A 146 28.53 -6.93 -43.94
CA ARG A 146 28.89 -7.66 -42.73
C ARG A 146 27.81 -7.44 -41.67
N LYS A 147 27.48 -8.51 -40.94
CA LYS A 147 26.64 -8.39 -39.74
C LYS A 147 27.36 -7.53 -38.70
N PHE A 148 26.58 -6.77 -37.95
CA PHE A 148 27.07 -6.10 -36.76
C PHE A 148 27.44 -7.13 -35.68
N GLY A 149 28.56 -6.90 -35.00
CA GLY A 149 29.02 -7.76 -33.91
C GLY A 149 29.66 -6.92 -32.82
N ASP A 150 29.75 -7.51 -31.63
CA ASP A 150 30.30 -6.86 -30.45
C ASP A 150 31.77 -6.43 -30.61
N GLY A 151 32.18 -5.38 -29.90
CA GLY A 151 33.49 -4.75 -30.00
C GLY A 151 33.60 -3.47 -29.17
N SER A 152 34.75 -2.80 -29.26
CA SER A 152 35.03 -1.56 -28.54
C SER A 152 35.96 -0.64 -29.35
N GLY A 153 35.88 0.66 -29.13
CA GLY A 153 36.73 1.68 -29.74
C GLY A 153 36.22 2.17 -31.10
N ASN A 154 37.12 2.25 -32.07
CA ASN A 154 36.83 2.81 -33.39
C ASN A 154 36.15 1.80 -34.32
N SER A 155 35.44 2.30 -35.34
CA SER A 155 34.71 1.44 -36.26
C SER A 155 35.64 0.59 -37.14
N GLY A 156 35.24 -0.64 -37.42
CA GLY A 156 36.02 -1.55 -38.24
C GLY A 156 35.52 -3.00 -38.24
N ALA A 157 36.22 -3.84 -39.00
CA ALA A 157 35.97 -5.27 -39.00
C ALA A 157 36.50 -5.91 -37.71
N THR A 158 35.69 -6.74 -37.06
CA THR A 158 36.11 -7.51 -35.88
C THR A 158 36.98 -8.70 -36.30
N SER A 159 37.67 -9.32 -35.35
CA SER A 159 38.47 -10.53 -35.61
C SER A 159 37.66 -11.69 -36.19
N GLN A 160 36.37 -11.73 -35.90
CA GLN A 160 35.40 -12.73 -36.39
C GLN A 160 34.82 -12.37 -37.77
N GLY A 161 35.27 -11.26 -38.38
CA GLY A 161 34.80 -10.79 -39.68
C GLY A 161 33.44 -10.09 -39.64
N HIS A 162 32.93 -9.74 -38.46
CA HIS A 162 31.76 -8.89 -38.28
C HIS A 162 32.15 -7.41 -38.39
N TRP A 163 31.18 -6.51 -38.33
CA TRP A 163 31.43 -5.07 -38.28
C TRP A 163 31.08 -4.50 -36.91
N TYR A 164 32.03 -3.84 -36.27
CA TYR A 164 31.76 -3.03 -35.10
C TYR A 164 31.64 -1.56 -35.54
N PRO A 165 30.52 -0.88 -35.25
CA PRO A 165 30.25 0.46 -35.79
C PRO A 165 31.06 1.57 -35.11
N GLY A 166 31.74 1.28 -33.99
CA GLY A 166 32.42 2.25 -33.14
C GLY A 166 31.58 2.62 -31.90
N ASP A 167 32.24 2.98 -30.81
CA ASP A 167 31.57 3.30 -29.52
C ASP A 167 30.58 4.45 -29.65
N GLU A 168 30.85 5.42 -30.53
CA GLU A 168 29.98 6.57 -30.81
C GLU A 168 28.70 6.21 -31.59
N TRP A 169 28.69 5.08 -32.31
CA TRP A 169 27.66 4.80 -33.31
C TRP A 169 26.82 3.57 -32.99
N LYS A 170 27.15 2.83 -31.93
CA LYS A 170 26.54 1.52 -31.66
C LYS A 170 25.07 1.64 -31.27
N GLY A 171 24.70 2.68 -30.53
CA GLY A 171 23.33 3.01 -30.16
C GLY A 171 22.52 3.48 -31.36
N ASP A 172 23.08 4.39 -32.17
CA ASP A 172 22.51 4.84 -33.44
C ASP A 172 22.15 3.64 -34.34
N VAL A 173 23.11 2.72 -34.52
CA VAL A 173 22.91 1.49 -35.31
C VAL A 173 21.81 0.62 -34.72
N ALA A 174 21.83 0.39 -33.40
CA ALA A 174 20.82 -0.41 -32.73
C ALA A 174 19.41 0.15 -32.94
N ARG A 175 19.21 1.45 -32.70
CA ARG A 175 17.91 2.13 -32.88
C ARG A 175 17.43 2.11 -34.33
N MET A 176 18.33 2.21 -35.31
CA MET A 176 17.99 2.03 -36.72
C MET A 176 17.54 0.59 -37.03
N MET A 177 18.22 -0.44 -36.49
CA MET A 177 17.83 -1.84 -36.74
C MET A 177 16.48 -2.17 -36.11
N MET A 178 16.25 -1.71 -34.87
CA MET A 178 14.98 -1.89 -34.18
C MET A 178 13.84 -1.17 -34.90
N TYR A 179 14.06 0.06 -35.39
CA TYR A 179 13.08 0.78 -36.22
C TYR A 179 12.74 0.03 -37.50
N MET A 180 13.75 -0.43 -38.25
CA MET A 180 13.51 -1.15 -39.50
C MET A 180 12.69 -2.43 -39.26
N TYR A 181 12.96 -3.13 -38.16
CA TYR A 181 12.17 -4.29 -37.77
C TYR A 181 10.75 -3.92 -37.37
N LEU A 182 10.58 -2.87 -36.57
CA LEU A 182 9.27 -2.38 -36.16
C LEU A 182 8.43 -1.93 -37.36
N ARG A 183 9.04 -1.26 -38.35
CA ARG A 183 8.35 -0.69 -39.52
C ARG A 183 8.08 -1.71 -40.64
N TYR A 184 8.98 -2.66 -40.87
CA TYR A 184 8.95 -3.56 -42.03
C TYR A 184 8.89 -5.05 -41.68
N GLY A 185 8.81 -5.39 -40.38
CA GLY A 185 8.58 -6.74 -39.88
C GLY A 185 9.53 -7.77 -40.47
N ASN A 186 8.97 -8.84 -41.04
CA ASN A 186 9.72 -9.99 -41.58
C ASN A 186 10.73 -9.64 -42.68
N ARG A 187 10.61 -8.47 -43.31
CA ARG A 187 11.58 -8.03 -44.32
C ARG A 187 12.90 -7.56 -43.70
N CYS A 188 12.88 -7.07 -42.48
CA CYS A 188 14.02 -6.45 -41.81
C CYS A 188 14.27 -7.08 -40.43
N LEU A 189 14.65 -8.36 -40.39
CA LEU A 189 14.88 -9.08 -39.14
C LEU A 189 16.24 -8.72 -38.51
N PRO A 190 16.30 -8.30 -37.23
CA PRO A 190 17.55 -7.95 -36.55
C PRO A 190 18.60 -9.08 -36.56
N LYS A 191 18.19 -10.34 -36.34
CA LYS A 191 19.08 -11.50 -36.41
C LYS A 191 19.79 -11.72 -37.77
N ASN A 192 19.26 -11.14 -38.85
CA ASN A 192 19.88 -11.22 -40.17
C ASN A 192 21.06 -10.25 -40.30
N VAL A 193 21.09 -9.18 -39.51
CA VAL A 193 22.05 -8.08 -39.63
C VAL A 193 22.94 -7.92 -38.40
N GLY A 194 22.68 -8.62 -37.30
CA GLY A 194 23.54 -8.64 -36.12
C GLY A 194 23.89 -10.05 -35.64
N VAL A 195 24.88 -10.14 -34.76
CA VAL A 195 25.36 -11.37 -34.14
C VAL A 195 25.19 -11.25 -32.62
N GLY A 196 24.22 -11.99 -32.08
CA GLY A 196 23.86 -12.00 -30.67
C GLY A 196 22.88 -13.13 -30.37
N ALA A 197 22.58 -13.35 -29.09
CA ALA A 197 21.59 -14.31 -28.68
C ALA A 197 20.18 -13.78 -28.96
N SER A 198 19.26 -14.68 -29.37
CA SER A 198 17.85 -14.32 -29.49
C SER A 198 17.25 -13.99 -28.13
N VAL A 199 16.40 -12.97 -28.08
CA VAL A 199 15.72 -12.55 -26.84
C VAL A 199 14.48 -13.40 -26.57
N SER A 200 14.14 -13.55 -25.29
CA SER A 200 12.93 -14.27 -24.87
C SER A 200 11.67 -13.54 -25.38
N GLY A 201 10.77 -14.27 -26.03
CA GLY A 201 9.51 -13.72 -26.56
C GLY A 201 9.57 -13.23 -28.02
N ASP A 202 10.75 -13.03 -28.61
CA ASP A 202 10.91 -12.72 -30.03
C ASP A 202 12.24 -13.25 -30.60
N ASN A 203 12.20 -14.45 -31.19
CA ASN A 203 13.37 -15.12 -31.75
C ASN A 203 14.02 -14.37 -32.93
N ASN A 204 13.45 -13.25 -33.39
CA ASN A 204 14.02 -12.43 -34.45
C ASN A 204 14.78 -11.21 -33.94
N MET A 205 14.54 -10.81 -32.69
CA MET A 205 15.31 -9.78 -32.00
C MET A 205 16.51 -10.41 -31.28
N ILE A 206 17.62 -9.68 -31.21
CA ILE A 206 18.86 -10.13 -30.57
C ILE A 206 19.25 -9.19 -29.43
N ASP A 207 19.91 -9.74 -28.42
CA ASP A 207 20.37 -9.03 -27.23
C ASP A 207 21.37 -7.90 -27.54
N LEU A 208 22.24 -8.08 -28.53
CA LEU A 208 23.26 -7.10 -28.93
C LEU A 208 22.67 -5.70 -29.14
N PHE A 209 21.58 -5.58 -29.90
CA PHE A 209 20.99 -4.26 -30.17
C PHE A 209 20.29 -3.67 -28.95
N LEU A 210 19.77 -4.51 -28.05
CA LEU A 210 19.21 -4.01 -26.79
C LEU A 210 20.32 -3.51 -25.87
N GLN A 211 21.46 -4.20 -25.81
CA GLN A 211 22.64 -3.78 -25.05
C GLN A 211 23.20 -2.46 -25.59
N TRP A 212 23.46 -2.37 -26.90
CA TRP A 212 23.98 -1.15 -27.51
C TRP A 212 23.05 0.06 -27.38
N ASN A 213 21.72 -0.16 -27.39
CA ASN A 213 20.75 0.89 -27.12
C ASN A 213 20.86 1.49 -25.71
N VAL A 214 21.43 0.74 -24.75
CA VAL A 214 21.72 1.23 -23.39
C VAL A 214 23.11 1.83 -23.29
N GLU A 215 24.11 1.16 -23.85
CA GLU A 215 25.52 1.55 -23.72
C GLU A 215 25.86 2.87 -24.43
N ASP A 216 25.11 3.20 -25.48
CA ASP A 216 25.26 4.42 -26.26
C ASP A 216 23.90 5.16 -26.31
N PRO A 217 23.68 6.11 -25.38
CA PRO A 217 22.46 6.89 -25.27
C PRO A 217 22.12 7.68 -26.54
N VAL A 218 20.91 8.23 -26.61
CA VAL A 218 20.49 8.98 -27.81
C VAL A 218 21.32 10.25 -27.95
N SER A 219 22.00 10.38 -29.08
CA SER A 219 22.89 11.51 -29.35
C SER A 219 22.11 12.77 -29.75
N GLN A 220 22.73 13.96 -29.59
CA GLN A 220 22.13 15.21 -30.08
C GLN A 220 21.86 15.18 -31.60
N PHE A 221 22.65 14.41 -32.35
CA PHE A 221 22.44 14.23 -33.78
C PHE A 221 21.16 13.47 -34.05
N GLU A 222 20.91 12.35 -33.37
CA GLU A 222 19.65 11.63 -33.52
C GLU A 222 18.43 12.49 -33.14
N LEU A 223 18.56 13.34 -32.11
CA LEU A 223 17.50 14.27 -31.73
C LEU A 223 17.22 15.36 -32.76
N GLN A 224 18.24 15.84 -33.46
CA GLN A 224 18.06 16.72 -34.60
C GLN A 224 17.39 15.99 -35.77
N ARG A 225 17.76 14.74 -36.03
CA ARG A 225 17.27 13.95 -37.17
C ARG A 225 15.78 13.68 -37.11
N ASN A 226 15.31 13.22 -35.97
CA ASN A 226 13.99 12.59 -35.87
C ASN A 226 12.84 13.56 -36.23
N PRO A 227 12.81 14.82 -35.75
CA PRO A 227 11.82 15.81 -36.17
C PRO A 227 11.92 16.22 -37.64
N ILE A 228 13.13 16.26 -38.21
CA ILE A 228 13.31 16.56 -39.64
C ILE A 228 12.72 15.43 -40.48
N LEU A 229 12.96 14.17 -40.10
CA LEU A 229 12.39 13.01 -40.78
C LEU A 229 10.88 12.88 -40.59
N GLU A 230 10.34 13.30 -39.45
CA GLU A 230 8.89 13.47 -39.29
C GLU A 230 8.33 14.40 -40.36
N ASN A 231 8.94 15.57 -40.55
CA ASN A 231 8.48 16.54 -41.55
C ASN A 231 8.65 16.01 -42.99
N LEU A 232 9.73 15.27 -43.27
CA LEU A 232 10.03 14.79 -44.61
C LEU A 232 9.27 13.52 -45.01
N GLN A 233 9.07 12.57 -44.08
CA GLN A 233 8.44 11.26 -44.37
C GLN A 233 7.07 11.08 -43.70
N GLY A 234 6.79 11.87 -42.67
CA GLY A 234 5.58 11.83 -41.86
C GLY A 234 5.71 11.01 -40.58
N ASN A 235 6.75 10.18 -40.44
CA ASN A 235 6.92 9.27 -39.29
C ASN A 235 8.23 9.47 -38.55
N ARG A 236 8.26 9.06 -37.28
CA ARG A 236 9.40 9.13 -36.37
C ARG A 236 9.98 7.75 -36.08
N ASN A 237 11.25 7.69 -35.69
CA ASN A 237 11.84 6.51 -35.06
C ASN A 237 11.52 6.53 -33.55
N PRO A 238 10.66 5.63 -33.04
CA PRO A 238 10.27 5.65 -31.64
C PRO A 238 11.40 5.38 -30.67
N PHE A 239 12.45 4.66 -31.09
CA PHE A 239 13.57 4.33 -30.23
C PHE A 239 14.57 5.49 -30.08
N ILE A 240 14.50 6.50 -30.95
CA ILE A 240 15.20 7.79 -30.75
C ILE A 240 14.40 8.66 -29.78
N ASP A 241 13.08 8.73 -29.96
CA ASP A 241 12.24 9.55 -29.09
C ASP A 241 12.18 9.00 -27.66
N ASN A 242 12.14 7.67 -27.51
CA ASN A 242 12.25 7.00 -26.23
C ASN A 242 12.90 5.59 -26.36
N PRO A 243 14.21 5.45 -26.08
CA PRO A 243 14.94 4.17 -26.08
C PRO A 243 14.31 3.09 -25.22
N ALA A 244 13.66 3.46 -24.10
CA ALA A 244 13.00 2.52 -23.19
C ALA A 244 11.84 1.73 -23.85
N PHE A 245 11.32 2.16 -25.00
CA PHE A 245 10.37 1.33 -25.77
C PHE A 245 10.97 0.00 -26.19
N ALA A 246 12.29 -0.06 -26.47
CA ALA A 246 12.95 -1.32 -26.79
C ALA A 246 12.86 -2.29 -25.60
N THR A 247 13.19 -1.81 -24.40
CA THR A 247 13.11 -2.59 -23.16
C THR A 247 11.67 -3.01 -22.85
N LYS A 248 10.68 -2.13 -23.05
CA LYS A 248 9.26 -2.45 -22.82
C LYS A 248 8.70 -3.48 -23.81
N ILE A 249 9.23 -3.55 -25.03
CA ILE A 249 8.78 -4.52 -26.04
C ILE A 249 9.48 -5.87 -25.88
N TRP A 250 10.80 -5.87 -25.78
CA TRP A 250 11.64 -7.07 -25.91
C TRP A 250 12.38 -7.48 -24.64
N GLY A 251 12.26 -6.70 -23.55
CA GLY A 251 13.05 -6.89 -22.34
C GLY A 251 14.50 -6.42 -22.50
N GLY A 252 15.43 -7.05 -21.78
CA GLY A 252 16.85 -6.66 -21.79
C GLY A 252 17.21 -5.60 -20.75
N PRO A 253 18.43 -5.04 -20.80
CA PRO A 253 18.84 -3.99 -19.89
C PRO A 253 17.97 -2.73 -20.07
N GLN A 254 17.86 -1.92 -19.02
CA GLN A 254 17.04 -0.72 -19.09
C GLN A 254 17.74 0.38 -19.89
N ALA A 255 17.07 0.86 -20.94
CA ALA A 255 17.48 1.98 -21.75
C ALA A 255 16.94 3.31 -21.20
N GLU A 256 17.54 4.41 -21.65
CA GLU A 256 17.10 5.77 -21.30
C GLU A 256 15.58 5.95 -21.53
N ASP A 257 14.83 6.29 -20.47
CA ASP A 257 13.41 6.64 -20.58
C ASP A 257 13.24 8.16 -20.68
N ARG A 258 12.98 8.63 -21.89
CA ARG A 258 12.90 10.05 -22.21
C ARG A 258 11.51 10.65 -22.02
N PHE A 259 10.49 9.82 -21.81
CA PHE A 259 9.09 10.23 -21.67
C PHE A 259 8.61 10.22 -20.22
N GLY A 260 9.49 9.88 -19.27
CA GLY A 260 9.19 9.89 -17.84
C GLY A 260 8.08 8.91 -17.45
N ASN A 261 7.82 7.89 -18.28
CA ASN A 261 6.75 6.94 -18.04
C ASN A 261 7.35 5.57 -17.68
N SER A 262 7.92 5.49 -16.48
CA SER A 262 8.22 4.30 -15.65
C SER A 262 9.00 3.12 -16.28
N ASN A 263 10.32 3.05 -16.04
CA ASN A 263 10.93 2.22 -14.96
C ASN A 263 12.46 2.10 -15.13
N GLY A 264 13.23 2.86 -14.33
CA GLY A 264 14.63 2.52 -14.03
C GLY A 264 15.64 3.67 -14.10
N SER A 265 15.53 4.60 -13.14
CA SER A 265 16.61 5.38 -12.49
C SER A 265 16.19 6.79 -12.10
N ASP A 266 14.90 6.99 -11.78
CA ASP A 266 14.63 8.01 -10.78
C ASP A 266 15.16 7.47 -9.44
N THR A 267 16.11 8.19 -8.85
CA THR A 267 16.75 7.86 -7.56
C THR A 267 16.45 8.93 -6.51
N GLN A 268 15.77 10.01 -6.90
CA GLN A 268 15.43 11.08 -6.02
C GLN A 268 14.09 10.75 -5.38
N ALA A 269 14.06 10.73 -4.05
CA ALA A 269 12.81 10.55 -3.34
C ALA A 269 11.93 11.82 -3.45
N PRO A 270 10.60 11.66 -3.49
CA PRO A 270 9.68 12.79 -3.40
C PRO A 270 9.95 13.67 -2.17
N SER A 271 9.52 14.93 -2.23
CA SER A 271 9.54 15.79 -1.05
C SER A 271 8.65 15.23 0.06
N THR A 272 9.04 15.46 1.32
CA THR A 272 8.28 15.00 2.48
C THR A 272 6.88 15.60 2.49
N PRO A 273 5.81 14.80 2.66
CA PRO A 273 4.47 15.33 2.89
C PRO A 273 4.44 16.24 4.12
N THR A 274 3.86 17.44 4.00
CA THR A 274 3.80 18.42 5.10
C THR A 274 2.35 18.70 5.52
N ALA A 275 2.17 19.31 6.69
CA ALA A 275 0.86 19.68 7.23
C ALA A 275 -0.14 18.52 7.27
N LEU A 276 0.32 17.32 7.69
CA LEU A 276 -0.57 16.20 7.96
C LEU A 276 -1.54 16.58 9.09
N VAL A 277 -2.83 16.47 8.81
CA VAL A 277 -3.90 16.75 9.75
C VAL A 277 -4.96 15.65 9.69
N ALA A 278 -5.63 15.43 10.82
CA ALA A 278 -6.80 14.56 10.91
C ALA A 278 -8.08 15.39 11.05
N SER A 279 -9.13 14.91 10.41
CA SER A 279 -10.50 15.43 10.47
C SER A 279 -11.50 14.28 10.42
N ASN A 280 -12.78 14.58 10.58
CA ASN A 280 -13.85 13.58 10.58
C ASN A 280 -13.52 12.38 11.47
N ILE A 281 -13.02 12.64 12.67
CA ILE A 281 -12.65 11.62 13.64
C ILE A 281 -13.95 10.96 14.11
N ASN A 282 -14.13 9.69 13.77
CA ASN A 282 -15.28 8.88 14.12
C ASN A 282 -14.87 7.73 15.06
N THR A 283 -15.82 6.87 15.40
CA THR A 283 -15.63 5.69 16.23
C THR A 283 -14.83 4.59 15.54
N ASN A 284 -14.88 4.53 14.20
CA ASN A 284 -14.23 3.50 13.40
C ASN A 284 -13.46 4.02 12.18
N SER A 285 -13.37 5.33 12.02
CA SER A 285 -12.71 5.95 10.87
C SER A 285 -12.16 7.33 11.19
N ILE A 286 -11.12 7.73 10.46
CA ILE A 286 -10.48 9.05 10.54
C ILE A 286 -10.14 9.48 9.11
N SER A 287 -10.47 10.72 8.72
CA SER A 287 -9.98 11.31 7.47
C SER A 287 -8.64 12.00 7.71
N LEU A 288 -7.66 11.70 6.85
CA LEU A 288 -6.33 12.31 6.84
C LEU A 288 -6.18 13.18 5.59
N SER A 289 -5.55 14.34 5.73
CA SER A 289 -5.13 15.17 4.60
C SER A 289 -3.78 15.84 4.86
N TRP A 290 -3.06 16.16 3.79
CA TRP A 290 -1.74 16.77 3.84
C TRP A 290 -1.48 17.60 2.59
N ASN A 291 -0.41 18.40 2.60
CA ASN A 291 0.06 19.09 1.40
C ASN A 291 0.72 18.10 0.46
N ALA A 292 0.36 18.17 -0.83
CA ALA A 292 0.93 17.31 -1.85
C ALA A 292 2.45 17.47 -1.94
N SER A 293 3.14 16.34 -2.00
CA SER A 293 4.57 16.26 -2.29
C SER A 293 4.84 16.58 -3.76
N THR A 294 6.08 16.98 -4.03
CA THR A 294 6.61 17.25 -5.37
C THR A 294 7.80 16.35 -5.60
N ASP A 295 8.00 15.98 -6.85
CA ASP A 295 9.09 15.10 -7.26
C ASP A 295 9.57 15.50 -8.67
N ASN A 296 10.81 15.13 -9.02
CA ASN A 296 11.40 15.39 -10.33
C ASN A 296 10.72 14.61 -11.46
N VAL A 297 10.22 13.39 -11.21
CA VAL A 297 9.46 12.59 -12.18
C VAL A 297 7.97 12.61 -11.87
N GLY A 298 7.62 12.60 -10.58
CA GLY A 298 6.25 12.78 -10.13
C GLY A 298 5.88 11.82 -9.01
N VAL A 299 5.01 12.30 -8.13
CA VAL A 299 4.47 11.51 -7.03
C VAL A 299 3.33 10.64 -7.55
N THR A 300 3.48 9.32 -7.46
CA THR A 300 2.46 8.35 -7.90
C THR A 300 1.51 7.97 -6.78
N GLY A 301 1.90 8.20 -5.52
CA GLY A 301 1.01 8.05 -4.38
C GLY A 301 1.67 8.33 -3.05
N TYR A 302 0.94 8.00 -2.00
CA TYR A 302 1.31 8.19 -0.62
C TYR A 302 1.03 6.91 0.15
N ASP A 303 2.00 6.44 0.90
CA ASP A 303 1.87 5.33 1.83
C ASP A 303 1.45 5.87 3.21
N ILE A 304 0.33 5.36 3.72
CA ILE A 304 -0.27 5.76 4.98
C ILE A 304 0.12 4.74 6.04
N TYR A 305 0.77 5.21 7.11
CA TYR A 305 1.20 4.37 8.21
C TYR A 305 0.33 4.63 9.44
N ARG A 306 -0.12 3.56 10.09
CA ARG A 306 -0.85 3.56 11.37
C ARG A 306 -0.01 2.77 12.37
N ASN A 307 0.36 3.38 13.48
CA ASN A 307 1.19 2.77 14.53
C ASN A 307 2.50 2.18 13.97
N GLY A 308 3.12 2.87 13.01
CA GLY A 308 4.34 2.41 12.34
C GLY A 308 4.14 1.38 11.24
N ILE A 309 2.93 0.86 11.04
CA ILE A 309 2.61 -0.18 10.04
C ILE A 309 1.93 0.45 8.82
N LEU A 310 2.37 0.10 7.62
CA LEU A 310 1.71 0.50 6.37
C LEU A 310 0.30 -0.10 6.32
N VAL A 311 -0.73 0.74 6.27
CA VAL A 311 -2.14 0.29 6.21
C VAL A 311 -2.78 0.45 4.84
N SER A 312 -2.33 1.42 4.04
CA SER A 312 -2.84 1.60 2.68
C SER A 312 -1.95 2.56 1.87
N SER A 313 -2.28 2.73 0.60
CA SER A 313 -1.74 3.78 -0.25
C SER A 313 -2.86 4.60 -0.90
N SER A 314 -2.63 5.90 -1.09
CA SER A 314 -3.54 6.82 -1.77
C SER A 314 -2.86 7.51 -2.94
N ASN A 315 -3.57 7.75 -4.04
CA ASN A 315 -3.05 8.50 -5.19
C ASN A 315 -3.32 10.01 -5.06
N THR A 316 -4.02 10.43 -4.01
CA THR A 316 -4.31 11.84 -3.69
C THR A 316 -3.70 12.21 -2.34
N ALA A 317 -3.55 13.50 -2.06
CA ALA A 317 -3.02 14.01 -0.78
C ALA A 317 -4.04 13.94 0.38
N SER A 318 -4.86 12.89 0.39
CA SER A 318 -5.88 12.60 1.39
C SER A 318 -6.20 11.11 1.40
N TYR A 319 -6.67 10.62 2.55
CA TYR A 319 -7.10 9.24 2.72
C TYR A 319 -8.03 9.10 3.92
N THR A 320 -9.09 8.30 3.82
CA THR A 320 -9.94 7.94 4.97
C THR A 320 -9.56 6.57 5.47
N VAL A 321 -8.98 6.53 6.67
CA VAL A 321 -8.68 5.28 7.38
C VAL A 321 -9.97 4.76 7.98
N THR A 322 -10.31 3.51 7.71
CA THR A 322 -11.51 2.83 8.23
C THR A 322 -11.13 1.61 9.08
N ALA A 323 -12.13 0.89 9.60
CA ALA A 323 -11.93 -0.29 10.45
C ALA A 323 -11.01 -0.01 11.66
N LEU A 324 -11.10 1.21 12.22
CA LEU A 324 -10.46 1.56 13.48
C LEU A 324 -11.32 1.09 14.65
N VAL A 325 -10.66 0.79 15.76
CA VAL A 325 -11.32 0.57 17.05
C VAL A 325 -11.63 1.91 17.69
N ALA A 326 -12.81 1.99 18.29
CA ALA A 326 -13.30 3.11 19.10
C ALA A 326 -12.39 3.43 20.29
N ASN A 327 -12.40 4.68 20.76
CA ASN A 327 -11.64 5.14 21.92
C ASN A 327 -10.16 4.71 21.93
N THR A 328 -9.55 4.61 20.75
CA THR A 328 -8.21 4.08 20.59
C THR A 328 -7.33 5.16 19.97
N SER A 329 -6.19 5.40 20.62
CA SER A 329 -5.18 6.31 20.09
C SER A 329 -4.40 5.63 18.97
N TYR A 330 -4.29 6.32 17.83
CA TYR A 330 -3.51 5.89 16.69
C TYR A 330 -2.51 6.98 16.33
N SER A 331 -1.27 6.58 16.10
CA SER A 331 -0.26 7.46 15.49
C SER A 331 -0.32 7.30 13.97
N PHE A 332 -0.36 8.40 13.23
CA PHE A 332 -0.32 8.41 11.77
C PHE A 332 0.85 9.22 11.24
N PHE A 333 1.52 8.70 10.22
CA PHE A 333 2.40 9.47 9.35
C PHE A 333 2.25 9.00 7.90
N VAL A 334 2.68 9.83 6.97
CA VAL A 334 2.57 9.57 5.53
C VAL A 334 3.93 9.71 4.86
N ARG A 335 4.19 8.86 3.86
CA ARG A 335 5.36 8.98 2.96
C ARG A 335 4.87 9.05 1.53
N ALA A 336 5.33 10.02 0.75
CA ALA A 336 5.15 10.04 -0.70
C ALA A 336 6.06 9.01 -1.38
N LYS A 337 5.58 8.46 -2.49
CA LYS A 337 6.31 7.55 -3.40
C LYS A 337 6.15 7.98 -4.85
N ASP A 338 7.16 7.70 -5.65
CA ASP A 338 7.16 7.92 -7.09
C ASP A 338 6.97 6.60 -7.88
N ALA A 339 7.10 6.67 -9.20
CA ALA A 339 6.95 5.52 -10.09
C ALA A 339 8.16 4.57 -10.07
N ALA A 340 9.33 5.04 -9.63
CA ALA A 340 10.56 4.26 -9.54
C ALA A 340 10.74 3.57 -8.19
N GLY A 341 9.88 3.86 -7.22
CA GLY A 341 9.89 3.26 -5.89
C GLY A 341 10.73 4.01 -4.88
N ASN A 342 11.18 5.25 -5.16
CA ASN A 342 11.81 6.05 -4.11
C ASN A 342 10.74 6.54 -3.13
N ILE A 343 11.10 6.53 -1.86
CA ILE A 343 10.20 6.86 -0.76
C ILE A 343 10.75 8.09 -0.04
N SER A 344 9.93 9.11 0.10
CA SER A 344 10.26 10.32 0.88
C SER A 344 10.52 10.01 2.36
N ASN A 345 11.12 10.96 3.09
CA ASN A 345 11.08 10.92 4.56
C ASN A 345 9.62 11.00 5.04
N ALA A 346 9.35 10.43 6.22
CA ALA A 346 8.04 10.51 6.85
C ALA A 346 7.64 11.97 7.13
N SER A 347 6.35 12.27 6.99
CA SER A 347 5.74 13.47 7.57
C SER A 347 5.95 13.52 9.09
N ALA A 348 5.64 14.66 9.70
CA ALA A 348 5.41 14.69 11.14
C ALA A 348 4.33 13.67 11.52
N THR A 349 4.54 12.95 12.61
CA THR A 349 3.54 12.02 13.17
C THR A 349 2.47 12.82 13.90
N ILE A 350 1.21 12.45 13.70
CA ILE A 350 0.09 12.95 14.51
C ILE A 350 -0.50 11.80 15.32
N ASP A 351 -0.86 12.08 16.56
CA ASP A 351 -1.60 11.16 17.42
C ASP A 351 -3.06 11.57 17.44
N VAL A 352 -3.93 10.63 17.11
CA VAL A 352 -5.37 10.88 16.96
C VAL A 352 -6.12 9.75 17.66
N THR A 353 -6.95 10.12 18.62
CA THR A 353 -7.83 9.18 19.31
C THR A 353 -9.17 9.14 18.59
N THR A 354 -9.58 7.97 18.10
CA THR A 354 -10.93 7.78 17.57
C THR A 354 -11.95 8.15 18.64
N LEU A 355 -13.13 8.62 18.20
CA LEU A 355 -14.20 8.85 19.16
C LEU A 355 -14.51 7.55 19.90
N SER A 356 -14.94 7.69 21.14
CA SER A 356 -15.55 6.55 21.82
C SER A 356 -16.70 6.05 20.97
N GLY A 357 -16.65 4.77 20.62
CA GLY A 357 -17.80 4.04 20.12
C GLY A 357 -18.95 4.21 21.09
N PRO A 358 -20.22 4.14 20.63
CA PRO A 358 -21.25 3.76 21.57
C PRO A 358 -20.76 2.48 22.26
N PRO A 359 -20.89 2.34 23.60
CA PRO A 359 -20.41 1.17 24.32
C PRO A 359 -20.84 -0.10 23.58
N THR A 360 -19.91 -0.79 22.93
CA THR A 360 -20.22 -2.00 22.19
C THR A 360 -20.43 -3.10 23.22
N GLY A 361 -21.68 -3.44 23.46
CA GLY A 361 -22.07 -4.47 24.43
C GLY A 361 -22.82 -3.88 25.61
N GLY A 362 -24.05 -3.47 25.37
CA GLY A 362 -25.03 -3.26 26.43
C GLY A 362 -26.40 -3.06 25.83
N SER A 363 -27.38 -3.85 26.27
CA SER A 363 -28.72 -3.32 26.44
C SER A 363 -28.60 -2.04 27.29
N GLY A 364 -28.50 -0.86 26.69
CA GLY A 364 -28.00 0.29 27.45
C GLY A 364 -27.98 1.67 26.80
N GLU A 365 -28.38 1.85 25.54
CA GLU A 365 -28.41 3.19 24.91
C GLU A 365 -29.71 3.46 24.14
N LEU A 366 -30.04 4.75 23.94
CA LEU A 366 -31.22 5.21 23.19
C LEU A 366 -31.02 5.02 21.68
N PHE A 367 -32.11 4.78 20.95
CA PHE A 367 -32.11 4.63 19.49
C PHE A 367 -33.39 5.17 18.86
N PHE A 368 -33.37 5.49 17.58
CA PHE A 368 -34.55 5.89 16.82
C PHE A 368 -35.47 4.70 16.56
N SER A 369 -36.74 4.83 16.94
CA SER A 369 -37.77 3.81 16.72
C SER A 369 -38.77 4.15 15.63
N GLU A 370 -38.98 5.43 15.31
CA GLU A 370 -39.88 5.84 14.22
C GLU A 370 -39.44 7.17 13.59
N TYR A 371 -39.63 7.29 12.27
CA TYR A 371 -39.38 8.48 11.46
C TYR A 371 -40.58 8.71 10.55
N ILE A 372 -41.20 9.88 10.62
CA ILE A 372 -42.38 10.23 9.83
C ILE A 372 -42.04 11.37 8.88
N GLU A 373 -42.05 11.08 7.58
CA GLU A 373 -42.04 12.06 6.52
C GLU A 373 -43.39 12.08 5.79
N GLY A 374 -44.36 12.71 6.43
CA GLY A 374 -45.71 12.88 5.91
C GLY A 374 -45.86 14.06 4.94
N SER A 375 -47.09 14.32 4.54
CA SER A 375 -47.44 15.46 3.70
C SER A 375 -47.21 16.79 4.42
N SER A 376 -46.85 17.84 3.67
CA SER A 376 -46.60 19.18 4.23
C SER A 376 -45.60 19.12 5.41
N ASN A 377 -45.96 19.67 6.57
CA ASN A 377 -45.16 19.69 7.80
C ASN A 377 -45.43 18.52 8.75
N ASN A 378 -46.07 17.43 8.30
CA ASN A 378 -46.17 16.19 9.08
C ASN A 378 -44.77 15.55 9.16
N LYS A 379 -44.00 15.98 10.16
CA LYS A 379 -42.61 15.55 10.41
C LYS A 379 -42.47 15.20 11.88
N ALA A 380 -42.01 13.99 12.17
CA ALA A 380 -41.75 13.55 13.53
C ALA A 380 -40.65 12.48 13.61
N ILE A 381 -40.00 12.40 14.76
CA ILE A 381 -38.99 11.39 15.11
C ILE A 381 -39.35 10.84 16.48
N GLU A 382 -39.20 9.53 16.65
CA GLU A 382 -39.38 8.83 17.93
C GLU A 382 -38.06 8.19 18.36
N ILE A 383 -37.73 8.33 19.64
CA ILE A 383 -36.55 7.74 20.29
C ILE A 383 -37.04 6.74 21.34
N ALA A 384 -36.54 5.52 21.31
CA ALA A 384 -36.88 4.48 22.27
C ALA A 384 -35.78 4.31 23.34
N ASN A 385 -36.20 4.06 24.58
CA ASN A 385 -35.32 3.65 25.68
C ASN A 385 -35.56 2.18 26.04
N PHE A 386 -34.63 1.30 25.69
CA PHE A 386 -34.58 -0.08 26.18
C PHE A 386 -33.27 -0.37 26.94
N THR A 387 -32.76 0.65 27.64
CA THR A 387 -31.51 0.58 28.42
C THR A 387 -31.64 -0.18 29.74
N GLY A 388 -32.86 -0.52 30.16
CA GLY A 388 -33.14 -1.13 31.46
C GLY A 388 -33.28 -0.11 32.60
N THR A 389 -32.97 1.16 32.37
CA THR A 389 -33.11 2.24 33.36
C THR A 389 -33.69 3.53 32.74
N SER A 390 -34.14 4.47 33.57
CA SER A 390 -34.56 5.78 33.09
C SER A 390 -33.34 6.62 32.66
N VAL A 391 -33.40 7.25 31.50
CA VAL A 391 -32.31 8.04 30.91
C VAL A 391 -32.61 9.53 31.00
N ASN A 392 -31.63 10.33 31.42
CA ASN A 392 -31.71 11.79 31.35
C ASN A 392 -31.35 12.27 29.94
N LEU A 393 -32.26 12.99 29.31
CA LEU A 393 -32.11 13.45 27.93
C LEU A 393 -31.24 14.71 27.78
N SER A 394 -30.80 15.34 28.88
CA SER A 394 -29.98 16.57 28.81
C SER A 394 -28.63 16.39 28.12
N GLU A 395 -28.13 15.16 28.04
CA GLU A 395 -26.89 14.80 27.33
C GLU A 395 -27.13 14.55 25.84
N TYR A 396 -28.39 14.53 25.40
CA TYR A 396 -28.76 14.10 24.06
C TYR A 396 -29.16 15.26 23.16
N SER A 397 -28.85 15.14 21.88
CA SER A 397 -29.29 16.10 20.87
C SER A 397 -29.61 15.41 19.54
N ILE A 398 -30.47 16.06 18.76
CA ILE A 398 -30.76 15.69 17.36
C ILE A 398 -30.06 16.69 16.45
N LYS A 399 -29.39 16.20 15.41
CA LYS A 399 -28.78 17.02 14.35
C LYS A 399 -29.13 16.45 12.98
N LYS A 400 -29.06 17.29 11.95
CA LYS A 400 -29.43 16.92 10.57
C LYS A 400 -28.37 17.38 9.57
N GLN A 401 -28.12 16.58 8.54
CA GLN A 401 -27.44 17.03 7.32
C GLN A 401 -28.46 17.63 6.34
N ILE A 402 -28.15 18.78 5.75
CA ILE A 402 -29.06 19.47 4.83
C ILE A 402 -28.77 18.98 3.40
N ASN A 403 -29.77 18.43 2.73
CA ASN A 403 -29.67 17.82 1.39
C ASN A 403 -28.61 16.70 1.31
N GLY A 404 -28.49 15.92 2.38
CA GLY A 404 -27.70 14.68 2.39
C GLY A 404 -26.20 14.85 2.35
N ALA A 405 -25.66 16.04 2.62
CA ALA A 405 -24.22 16.28 2.63
C ALA A 405 -23.78 17.33 3.66
N GLY A 406 -22.50 17.30 4.04
CA GLY A 406 -21.82 18.34 4.81
C GLY A 406 -21.86 18.11 6.33
N SER A 407 -21.41 19.10 7.11
CA SER A 407 -21.38 18.94 8.56
C SER A 407 -22.78 18.82 9.16
N TRP A 408 -22.90 18.06 10.26
CA TRP A 408 -24.09 18.04 11.10
C TRP A 408 -24.49 19.47 11.51
N SER A 409 -25.76 19.80 11.32
CA SER A 409 -26.32 21.14 11.57
C SER A 409 -27.66 21.01 12.32
N SER A 410 -28.34 22.15 12.53
CA SER A 410 -29.72 22.16 13.06
C SER A 410 -29.86 21.48 14.43
N THR A 411 -28.94 21.76 15.35
CA THR A 411 -28.91 21.11 16.68
C THR A 411 -30.19 21.40 17.47
N LEU A 412 -30.86 20.34 17.92
CA LEU A 412 -31.94 20.36 18.89
C LEU A 412 -31.47 19.61 20.14
N ASN A 413 -31.19 20.34 21.22
CA ASN A 413 -30.88 19.74 22.52
C ASN A 413 -32.15 19.19 23.16
N LEU A 414 -32.07 17.98 23.71
CA LEU A 414 -33.16 17.32 24.41
C LEU A 414 -33.09 17.64 25.91
N SER A 415 -34.19 17.39 26.61
CA SER A 415 -34.28 17.57 28.06
C SER A 415 -35.39 16.69 28.62
N GLY A 416 -35.40 16.51 29.94
CA GLY A 416 -36.35 15.62 30.61
C GLY A 416 -35.77 14.23 30.86
N THR A 417 -36.65 13.29 31.17
CA THR A 417 -36.27 11.91 31.51
C THR A 417 -37.15 10.95 30.73
N LEU A 418 -36.54 9.94 30.12
CA LEU A 418 -37.21 8.90 29.37
C LEU A 418 -37.13 7.58 30.15
N ALA A 419 -38.26 7.01 30.55
CA ALA A 419 -38.29 5.76 31.31
C ALA A 419 -37.86 4.55 30.46
N SER A 420 -37.35 3.50 31.09
CA SER A 420 -37.05 2.24 30.38
C SER A 420 -38.34 1.59 29.88
N GLY A 421 -38.35 1.16 28.63
CA GLY A 421 -39.50 0.60 27.92
C GLY A 421 -40.41 1.65 27.28
N ASP A 422 -40.04 2.93 27.36
CA ASP A 422 -40.83 4.05 26.88
C ASP A 422 -40.19 4.73 25.65
N VAL A 423 -40.92 5.64 25.01
CA VAL A 423 -40.44 6.42 23.86
C VAL A 423 -40.54 7.92 24.09
N PHE A 424 -39.77 8.69 23.33
CA PHE A 424 -39.81 10.16 23.30
C PHE A 424 -40.06 10.65 21.88
N VAL A 425 -41.20 11.27 21.64
CA VAL A 425 -41.67 11.73 20.33
C VAL A 425 -41.42 13.23 20.16
N ILE A 426 -40.73 13.59 19.08
CA ILE A 426 -40.44 14.97 18.69
C ILE A 426 -41.21 15.28 17.42
N ALA A 427 -42.08 16.28 17.45
CA ALA A 427 -42.92 16.69 16.33
C ALA A 427 -42.65 18.11 15.87
N ASN A 428 -42.77 18.34 14.56
CA ASN A 428 -42.79 19.68 13.99
C ASN A 428 -44.04 20.45 14.47
N ALA A 429 -43.86 21.72 14.86
CA ALA A 429 -44.93 22.58 15.37
C ALA A 429 -46.11 22.76 14.41
N SER A 430 -45.86 22.65 13.11
CA SER A 430 -46.86 22.77 12.05
C SER A 430 -47.46 21.42 11.62
N ALA A 431 -47.14 20.33 12.30
CA ALA A 431 -47.75 19.03 12.05
C ALA A 431 -49.24 19.01 12.46
N THR A 432 -49.97 18.03 11.91
CA THR A 432 -51.37 17.76 12.27
C THR A 432 -51.52 17.36 13.75
N SER A 433 -52.74 17.45 14.29
CA SER A 433 -53.05 17.02 15.66
C SER A 433 -52.77 15.54 15.89
N GLY A 434 -52.87 14.69 14.85
CA GLY A 434 -52.56 13.26 14.97
C GLY A 434 -51.12 12.97 15.38
N ILE A 435 -50.16 13.80 14.96
CA ILE A 435 -48.76 13.69 15.40
C ILE A 435 -48.57 14.42 16.74
N LYS A 436 -49.10 15.65 16.86
CA LYS A 436 -48.85 16.50 18.04
C LYS A 436 -49.45 15.95 19.34
N ASN A 437 -50.50 15.14 19.25
CA ASN A 437 -51.10 14.51 20.42
C ASN A 437 -50.23 13.41 21.03
N GLU A 438 -49.34 12.80 20.24
CA GLU A 438 -48.40 11.76 20.69
C GLU A 438 -47.02 12.35 21.03
N ALA A 439 -46.81 13.66 20.83
CA ALA A 439 -45.50 14.29 20.95
C ALA A 439 -45.17 14.73 22.38
N ASP A 440 -44.03 14.31 22.90
CA ASP A 440 -43.43 14.84 24.13
C ASP A 440 -42.80 16.21 23.92
N LEU A 441 -42.32 16.49 22.70
CA LEU A 441 -41.75 17.77 22.30
C LEU A 441 -42.31 18.25 20.96
N VAL A 442 -43.02 19.37 20.99
CA VAL A 442 -43.46 20.09 19.78
C VAL A 442 -42.53 21.27 19.53
N THR A 443 -41.87 21.33 18.37
CA THR A 443 -40.81 22.31 18.11
C THR A 443 -40.81 22.87 16.69
N SER A 444 -40.29 24.09 16.53
CA SER A 444 -40.04 24.73 15.22
C SER A 444 -38.58 24.57 14.76
N SER A 445 -37.78 23.72 15.42
CA SER A 445 -36.39 23.47 15.05
C SER A 445 -36.26 22.90 13.65
N SER A 446 -35.23 23.34 12.91
CA SER A 446 -34.88 22.77 11.60
C SER A 446 -34.39 21.32 11.66
N ALA A 447 -34.13 20.79 12.87
CA ALA A 447 -33.88 19.36 13.09
C ALA A 447 -35.03 18.47 12.59
N VAL A 448 -36.27 18.98 12.63
CA VAL A 448 -37.51 18.27 12.26
C VAL A 448 -38.18 18.86 11.00
N THR A 449 -37.37 19.37 10.07
CA THR A 449 -37.81 19.85 8.74
C THR A 449 -37.15 19.06 7.60
N PHE A 450 -36.98 17.75 7.79
CA PHE A 450 -36.39 16.84 6.80
C PHE A 450 -37.33 16.54 5.62
N ASN A 451 -36.78 16.19 4.45
CA ASN A 451 -37.52 15.97 3.20
C ASN A 451 -37.06 14.74 2.37
N GLY A 452 -36.48 13.75 3.03
CA GLY A 452 -36.26 12.42 2.45
C GLY A 452 -34.84 12.12 2.03
N ASN A 453 -34.04 13.15 1.77
CA ASN A 453 -32.59 13.04 1.57
C ASN A 453 -31.79 13.68 2.70
N ASP A 454 -32.42 14.01 3.83
CA ASP A 454 -31.76 14.64 4.97
C ASP A 454 -31.50 13.62 6.09
N PRO A 455 -30.26 13.10 6.25
CA PRO A 455 -29.91 12.26 7.37
C PRO A 455 -30.11 12.96 8.70
N VAL A 456 -30.67 12.23 9.67
CA VAL A 456 -30.89 12.69 11.03
C VAL A 456 -30.12 11.79 11.99
N GLY A 457 -29.31 12.40 12.85
CA GLY A 457 -28.48 11.73 13.84
C GLY A 457 -28.95 12.00 15.27
N LEU A 458 -28.91 10.97 16.11
CA LEU A 458 -29.04 11.05 17.56
C LEU A 458 -27.63 11.11 18.15
N PHE A 459 -27.39 12.09 19.01
CA PHE A 459 -26.09 12.33 19.62
C PHE A 459 -26.20 12.26 21.14
N LYS A 460 -25.14 11.77 21.79
CA LYS A 460 -24.93 11.87 23.24
C LYS A 460 -23.59 12.55 23.48
N ASN A 461 -23.57 13.64 24.25
CA ASN A 461 -22.35 14.42 24.49
C ASN A 461 -21.60 14.76 23.19
N ASP A 462 -22.34 15.19 22.17
CA ASP A 462 -21.87 15.48 20.80
C ASP A 462 -21.30 14.31 19.99
N VAL A 463 -21.37 13.07 20.50
CA VAL A 463 -21.00 11.85 19.77
C VAL A 463 -22.23 11.21 19.11
N LEU A 464 -22.18 10.94 17.80
CA LEU A 464 -23.25 10.26 17.07
C LEU A 464 -23.42 8.83 17.60
N ILE A 465 -24.63 8.48 18.02
CA ILE A 465 -24.96 7.14 18.53
C ILE A 465 -25.91 6.38 17.62
N ASP A 466 -26.87 7.06 16.96
CA ASP A 466 -27.80 6.43 16.01
C ASP A 466 -28.09 7.34 14.81
N ILE A 467 -28.45 6.76 13.67
CA ILE A 467 -28.74 7.51 12.44
C ILE A 467 -29.92 6.94 11.65
N ILE A 468 -30.73 7.85 11.11
CA ILE A 468 -31.69 7.59 10.04
C ILE A 468 -31.20 8.31 8.77
N GLY A 469 -31.00 7.57 7.68
CA GLY A 469 -30.45 8.09 6.42
C GLY A 469 -28.95 7.86 6.24
N ILE A 470 -28.48 8.00 5.00
CA ILE A 470 -27.08 7.75 4.63
C ILE A 470 -26.28 9.03 4.87
N PHE A 471 -25.33 9.00 5.80
CA PHE A 471 -24.41 10.11 6.03
C PHE A 471 -23.62 10.43 4.75
N ASP A 472 -23.60 11.71 4.35
CA ASP A 472 -23.04 12.16 3.07
C ASP A 472 -23.58 11.40 1.82
N GLY A 473 -24.84 10.94 1.89
CA GLY A 473 -25.53 10.23 0.80
C GLY A 473 -25.91 11.08 -0.42
N GLY A 474 -25.65 12.40 -0.38
CA GLY A 474 -25.96 13.34 -1.44
C GLY A 474 -27.46 13.53 -1.67
N SER A 475 -27.87 13.75 -2.92
CA SER A 475 -29.26 14.08 -3.25
C SER A 475 -30.23 12.88 -3.28
N THR A 476 -29.78 11.68 -2.92
CA THR A 476 -30.60 10.46 -2.98
C THR A 476 -31.62 10.41 -1.84
N ASN A 477 -32.90 10.24 -2.18
CA ASN A 477 -33.95 10.09 -1.19
C ASN A 477 -33.93 8.68 -0.59
N PHE A 478 -33.71 8.56 0.71
CA PHE A 478 -33.78 7.29 1.45
C PHE A 478 -35.16 7.06 2.11
N ALA A 479 -35.92 8.12 2.40
CA ALA A 479 -37.21 8.03 3.10
C ALA A 479 -38.24 9.08 2.68
N GLN A 480 -38.25 9.50 1.41
CA GLN A 480 -39.19 10.53 0.95
C GLN A 480 -40.65 10.04 1.00
N ASN A 481 -41.54 10.86 1.56
CA ASN A 481 -43.00 10.62 1.63
C ASN A 481 -43.40 9.26 2.25
N MET A 482 -42.76 8.86 3.35
CA MET A 482 -43.06 7.61 4.03
C MET A 482 -42.85 7.70 5.54
N THR A 483 -43.36 6.69 6.24
CA THR A 483 -43.03 6.44 7.65
C THR A 483 -42.13 5.22 7.72
N LEU A 484 -41.02 5.33 8.44
CA LEU A 484 -40.13 4.22 8.77
C LEU A 484 -40.29 3.89 10.25
N ARG A 485 -40.55 2.62 10.58
CA ARG A 485 -40.53 2.12 11.96
C ARG A 485 -39.44 1.10 12.13
N ARG A 486 -38.65 1.20 13.19
CA ARG A 486 -37.59 0.25 13.50
C ARG A 486 -38.23 -1.11 13.79
N LYS A 487 -37.63 -2.20 13.32
CA LYS A 487 -38.11 -3.54 13.66
C LYS A 487 -37.81 -3.86 15.12
N ALA A 488 -38.72 -4.61 15.76
CA ALA A 488 -38.66 -4.91 17.19
C ALA A 488 -37.44 -5.75 17.62
N ASP A 489 -36.83 -6.50 16.70
CA ASP A 489 -35.60 -7.28 16.91
C ASP A 489 -34.33 -6.42 16.89
N ILE A 490 -34.43 -5.19 16.38
CA ILE A 490 -33.31 -4.24 16.36
C ILE A 490 -33.38 -3.35 17.60
N SER A 491 -32.69 -3.77 18.65
CA SER A 491 -32.76 -3.13 19.98
C SER A 491 -31.53 -2.33 20.38
N THR A 492 -30.67 -2.03 19.41
CA THR A 492 -29.44 -1.26 19.61
C THR A 492 -29.34 -0.13 18.57
N PRO A 493 -28.80 1.04 18.96
CA PRO A 493 -28.52 2.11 18.02
C PRO A 493 -27.44 1.71 17.01
N SER A 494 -27.41 2.38 15.86
CA SER A 494 -26.42 2.17 14.80
C SER A 494 -26.03 3.50 14.16
N THR A 495 -24.73 3.78 14.07
CA THR A 495 -24.21 4.95 13.35
C THR A 495 -24.16 4.72 11.83
N SER A 496 -24.71 3.62 11.34
CA SER A 496 -24.87 3.31 9.91
C SER A 496 -26.32 2.94 9.61
N PHE A 497 -26.91 3.61 8.62
CA PHE A 497 -28.29 3.36 8.24
C PHE A 497 -28.40 2.13 7.34
N THR A 498 -29.26 1.19 7.73
CA THR A 498 -29.58 0.00 6.93
C THR A 498 -31.08 -0.13 6.84
N ILE A 499 -31.62 0.07 5.62
CA ILE A 499 -33.08 0.11 5.41
C ILE A 499 -33.78 -1.20 5.79
N SER A 500 -33.10 -2.35 5.72
CA SER A 500 -33.66 -3.65 6.11
C SER A 500 -34.01 -3.76 7.59
N ASN A 501 -33.49 -2.87 8.43
CA ASN A 501 -33.78 -2.79 9.87
C ASN A 501 -35.10 -2.05 10.17
N TRP A 502 -35.79 -1.57 9.13
CA TRP A 502 -36.99 -0.76 9.22
C TRP A 502 -38.13 -1.41 8.44
N ASP A 503 -39.34 -1.30 8.98
CA ASP A 503 -40.58 -1.49 8.26
C ASP A 503 -41.00 -0.15 7.64
N SER A 504 -41.43 -0.18 6.38
CA SER A 504 -41.85 1.00 5.63
C SER A 504 -43.37 1.04 5.50
N TYR A 505 -43.94 2.21 5.77
CA TYR A 505 -45.37 2.49 5.62
C TYR A 505 -45.60 3.69 4.70
N SER A 506 -46.81 3.80 4.15
CA SER A 506 -47.20 4.90 3.27
C SER A 506 -47.10 6.27 3.96
N GLN A 507 -47.00 7.33 3.17
CA GLN A 507 -47.12 8.72 3.63
C GLN A 507 -48.30 8.91 4.59
N ASP A 508 -48.10 9.75 5.62
CA ASP A 508 -49.10 10.08 6.65
C ASP A 508 -49.60 8.88 7.48
N THR A 509 -48.79 7.82 7.56
CA THR A 509 -49.04 6.73 8.53
C THR A 509 -48.51 7.13 9.90
N PHE A 510 -49.41 7.38 10.86
CA PHE A 510 -49.07 7.72 12.25
C PHE A 510 -49.37 6.59 13.23
N SER A 511 -49.96 5.49 12.74
CA SER A 511 -50.39 4.37 13.57
C SER A 511 -49.19 3.62 14.13
N GLY A 512 -48.81 3.90 15.37
CA GLY A 512 -47.66 3.30 16.05
C GLY A 512 -46.75 4.34 16.73
N LEU A 513 -46.84 5.61 16.31
CA LEU A 513 -46.18 6.72 16.98
C LEU A 513 -46.58 6.77 18.47
N GLY A 514 -45.62 7.06 19.33
CA GLY A 514 -45.75 7.02 20.79
C GLY A 514 -45.57 5.61 21.36
N LYS A 515 -45.17 4.60 20.57
CA LYS A 515 -45.04 3.20 21.02
C LYS A 515 -43.96 2.44 20.26
N HIS A 516 -43.05 1.81 21.01
CA HIS A 516 -42.12 0.83 20.45
C HIS A 516 -42.05 -0.42 21.35
N THR A 517 -41.74 -1.58 20.76
CA THR A 517 -41.59 -2.84 21.50
C THR A 517 -40.29 -3.52 21.09
N LYS A 518 -39.57 -4.07 22.07
CA LYS A 518 -38.40 -4.93 21.84
C LYS A 518 -38.83 -6.40 21.82
N SER A 519 -38.42 -7.16 20.80
CA SER A 519 -38.63 -8.61 20.77
C SER A 519 -37.79 -9.27 21.87
N SER A 520 -38.40 -10.15 22.65
CA SER A 520 -37.67 -11.02 23.57
C SER A 520 -36.91 -12.08 22.76
N GLN A 521 -35.72 -11.73 22.26
CA GLN A 521 -34.81 -12.72 21.67
C GLN A 521 -34.29 -13.63 22.79
N ASN A 522 -34.98 -14.75 22.98
CA ASN A 522 -34.56 -15.81 23.88
C ASN A 522 -33.55 -16.72 23.14
N ASN A 523 -32.40 -16.16 22.76
CA ASN A 523 -31.28 -16.94 22.23
C ASN A 523 -30.36 -17.33 23.40
N GLN A 524 -30.86 -18.15 24.31
CA GLN A 524 -29.97 -18.99 25.11
C GLN A 524 -29.59 -20.16 24.21
N THR A 525 -28.40 -20.10 23.61
CA THR A 525 -27.83 -21.24 22.86
C THR A 525 -27.74 -22.42 23.83
N SER A 526 -28.50 -23.48 23.56
CA SER A 526 -28.54 -24.67 24.42
C SER A 526 -27.40 -25.60 24.05
N TYR A 527 -26.47 -25.82 24.99
CA TYR A 527 -25.39 -26.78 24.82
C TYR A 527 -25.82 -28.18 25.29
N CYS A 528 -25.24 -29.22 24.71
CA CYS A 528 -25.46 -30.59 25.16
C CYS A 528 -24.96 -30.82 26.60
N THR A 529 -25.61 -31.72 27.33
CA THR A 529 -25.15 -32.14 28.66
C THR A 529 -23.82 -32.88 28.57
N SER A 530 -22.90 -32.56 29.49
CA SER A 530 -21.62 -33.26 29.65
C SER A 530 -21.21 -33.22 31.13
N LYS A 531 -20.75 -34.34 31.70
CA LYS A 531 -20.33 -34.43 33.11
C LYS A 531 -19.55 -35.70 33.45
N GLY A 532 -18.71 -35.64 34.47
CA GLY A 532 -18.25 -36.82 35.20
C GLY A 532 -19.29 -37.34 36.20
N ASN A 533 -19.34 -38.65 36.44
CA ASN A 533 -20.23 -39.24 37.44
C ASN A 533 -19.66 -39.14 38.86
N THR A 534 -18.34 -39.06 39.00
CA THR A 534 -17.67 -38.84 40.28
C THR A 534 -16.43 -37.96 40.09
N THR A 535 -16.23 -37.05 41.03
CA THR A 535 -15.02 -36.23 41.22
C THR A 535 -14.31 -36.58 42.54
N THR A 536 -14.58 -37.77 43.07
CA THR A 536 -14.07 -38.22 44.39
C THR A 536 -12.56 -38.43 44.39
N TYR A 537 -11.99 -38.78 43.24
CA TYR A 537 -10.59 -39.18 43.11
C TYR A 537 -9.78 -38.14 42.32
N GLU A 538 -10.41 -37.55 41.31
CA GLU A 538 -9.84 -36.54 40.42
C GLU A 538 -10.87 -35.46 40.11
N TYR A 539 -10.42 -34.22 39.98
CA TYR A 539 -11.23 -33.07 39.60
C TYR A 539 -10.36 -32.00 38.94
N ILE A 540 -10.96 -31.11 38.15
CA ILE A 540 -10.27 -29.92 37.65
C ILE A 540 -10.10 -29.00 38.87
N ASP A 541 -8.87 -28.59 39.18
CA ASP A 541 -8.59 -27.76 40.35
C ASP A 541 -8.06 -26.35 39.99
N HIS A 542 -7.65 -26.13 38.75
CA HIS A 542 -7.28 -24.81 38.24
C HIS A 542 -7.55 -24.67 36.75
N VAL A 543 -8.13 -23.53 36.36
CA VAL A 543 -8.24 -23.06 34.98
C VAL A 543 -7.79 -21.61 34.91
N GLU A 544 -6.78 -21.33 34.09
CA GLU A 544 -6.30 -19.98 33.82
C GLU A 544 -6.16 -19.70 32.33
N ILE A 545 -6.84 -18.66 31.87
CA ILE A 545 -6.94 -18.30 30.45
C ILE A 545 -7.51 -16.88 30.27
N GLY A 546 -6.88 -16.05 29.46
CA GLY A 546 -7.46 -14.77 29.00
C GLY A 546 -7.93 -13.82 30.12
N GLY A 547 -7.32 -13.88 31.30
CA GLY A 547 -7.72 -13.09 32.49
C GLY A 547 -8.58 -13.84 33.51
N ILE A 548 -9.05 -15.04 33.20
CA ILE A 548 -9.57 -16.00 34.19
C ILE A 548 -8.39 -16.64 34.91
N SER A 549 -8.49 -16.78 36.23
CA SER A 549 -7.62 -17.61 37.08
C SER A 549 -8.50 -18.22 38.16
N ASN A 550 -9.17 -19.32 37.82
CA ASN A 550 -10.20 -19.95 38.63
C ASN A 550 -9.63 -21.20 39.29
N THR A 551 -9.46 -21.16 40.62
CA THR A 551 -9.16 -22.35 41.42
C THR A 551 -10.47 -23.01 41.81
N THR A 552 -10.66 -24.25 41.37
CA THR A 552 -11.90 -25.00 41.54
C THR A 552 -11.74 -26.17 42.51
N VAL A 553 -12.87 -26.69 42.95
CA VAL A 553 -12.96 -27.85 43.83
C VAL A 553 -13.96 -28.81 43.24
N ALA A 554 -13.87 -30.09 43.61
CA ALA A 554 -14.80 -31.13 43.20
C ALA A 554 -16.28 -30.68 43.22
N ASN A 555 -16.92 -30.62 42.05
CA ASN A 555 -18.25 -30.03 41.86
C ASN A 555 -19.32 -31.04 41.38
N ASN A 556 -19.17 -32.31 41.73
CA ASN A 556 -20.05 -33.42 41.27
C ASN A 556 -20.03 -33.63 39.75
N GLY A 557 -18.91 -33.29 39.12
CA GLY A 557 -18.56 -33.63 37.74
C GLY A 557 -19.02 -32.64 36.67
N TYR A 558 -19.67 -31.54 37.05
CA TYR A 558 -19.95 -30.43 36.14
C TYR A 558 -19.94 -29.08 36.87
N GLY A 559 -19.13 -28.15 36.38
CA GLY A 559 -19.02 -26.77 36.85
C GLY A 559 -19.53 -25.78 35.81
N ASP A 560 -20.56 -25.00 36.16
CA ASP A 560 -21.01 -23.88 35.34
C ASP A 560 -20.36 -22.58 35.78
N PHE A 561 -19.30 -22.17 35.07
CA PHE A 561 -18.55 -20.95 35.32
C PHE A 561 -18.76 -19.91 34.21
N THR A 562 -19.87 -20.01 33.48
CA THR A 562 -20.29 -19.07 32.43
C THR A 562 -20.44 -17.62 32.89
N SER A 563 -20.49 -17.34 34.19
CA SER A 563 -20.44 -15.96 34.72
C SER A 563 -19.05 -15.34 34.65
N GLN A 564 -18.00 -16.16 34.50
CA GLN A 564 -16.63 -15.73 34.30
C GLN A 564 -16.32 -15.59 32.82
N THR A 565 -15.59 -14.52 32.46
CA THR A 565 -15.28 -14.18 31.07
C THR A 565 -13.77 -14.14 30.83
N ALA A 566 -13.29 -14.86 29.82
CA ALA A 566 -11.92 -14.79 29.34
C ALA A 566 -11.85 -13.98 28.05
N GLN A 567 -10.93 -13.02 27.99
CA GLN A 567 -10.66 -12.20 26.82
C GLN A 567 -9.55 -12.86 25.99
N LEU A 568 -9.89 -13.32 24.79
CA LEU A 568 -8.93 -13.97 23.89
C LEU A 568 -8.77 -13.18 22.59
N SER A 569 -7.54 -13.19 22.08
CA SER A 569 -7.18 -12.52 20.82
C SER A 569 -6.99 -13.54 19.70
N TYR A 570 -7.12 -13.11 18.45
CA TYR A 570 -6.71 -13.93 17.31
C TYR A 570 -5.20 -14.25 17.37
N GLY A 571 -4.82 -15.42 16.87
CA GLY A 571 -3.47 -15.94 16.97
C GLY A 571 -3.24 -16.77 18.23
N ARG A 572 -2.00 -16.78 18.72
CA ARG A 572 -1.55 -17.66 19.81
C ARG A 572 -2.15 -17.23 21.15
N ASN A 573 -2.77 -18.18 21.83
CA ASN A 573 -3.23 -18.06 23.22
C ASN A 573 -2.70 -19.26 24.00
N THR A 574 -2.68 -19.11 25.33
CA THR A 574 -2.23 -20.15 26.25
C THR A 574 -3.31 -20.38 27.30
N ILE A 575 -3.62 -21.64 27.57
CA ILE A 575 -4.44 -22.07 28.71
C ILE A 575 -3.56 -22.83 29.69
N VAL A 576 -3.79 -22.61 30.99
CA VAL A 576 -3.16 -23.34 32.08
C VAL A 576 -4.21 -24.14 32.82
N LEU A 577 -3.99 -25.44 32.97
CA LEU A 577 -4.90 -26.40 33.58
C LEU A 577 -4.18 -27.24 34.62
N SER A 578 -4.82 -27.60 35.73
CA SER A 578 -4.34 -28.67 36.61
C SER A 578 -5.47 -29.56 37.12
N ALA A 579 -5.08 -30.77 37.52
CA ALA A 579 -5.95 -31.75 38.16
C ALA A 579 -5.61 -31.86 39.65
N GLY A 580 -6.63 -31.84 40.49
CA GLY A 580 -6.53 -32.23 41.89
C GLY A 580 -6.77 -33.73 42.05
N PHE A 581 -5.93 -34.40 42.84
CA PHE A 581 -6.10 -35.82 43.17
C PHE A 581 -6.22 -36.05 44.68
N THR A 582 -7.08 -36.99 45.10
CA THR A 582 -7.17 -37.41 46.51
C THR A 582 -6.17 -38.53 46.87
N GLY A 583 -5.47 -39.07 45.88
CA GLY A 583 -4.48 -40.15 46.01
C GLY A 583 -3.32 -40.00 45.04
N THR A 584 -2.80 -41.11 44.51
CA THR A 584 -1.74 -41.08 43.48
C THR A 584 -2.29 -40.53 42.16
N PRO A 585 -1.59 -39.61 41.48
CA PRO A 585 -2.01 -39.12 40.16
C PRO A 585 -2.12 -40.25 39.13
N TYR A 586 -3.16 -40.20 38.31
CA TYR A 586 -3.37 -41.09 37.15
C TYR A 586 -3.38 -40.26 35.87
N ALA A 587 -3.26 -40.93 34.72
CA ALA A 587 -3.32 -40.25 33.43
C ALA A 587 -4.74 -39.75 33.14
N GLU A 588 -4.89 -38.44 33.09
CA GLU A 588 -6.11 -37.73 32.71
C GLU A 588 -6.00 -37.20 31.28
N TYR A 589 -7.10 -37.30 30.54
CA TYR A 589 -7.23 -36.78 29.18
C TYR A 589 -7.97 -35.45 29.20
N TRP A 590 -7.32 -34.42 28.67
CA TRP A 590 -7.78 -33.04 28.64
C TRP A 590 -8.28 -32.67 27.25
N ARG A 591 -9.52 -32.20 27.17
CA ARG A 591 -10.07 -31.60 25.97
C ARG A 591 -10.70 -30.24 26.21
N VAL A 592 -10.39 -29.30 25.33
CA VAL A 592 -10.92 -27.92 25.39
C VAL A 592 -11.54 -27.56 24.05
N TRP A 593 -12.81 -27.16 24.04
CA TRP A 593 -13.52 -26.68 22.85
C TRP A 593 -13.93 -25.22 23.00
N ILE A 594 -13.94 -24.46 21.90
CA ILE A 594 -14.50 -23.10 21.83
C ILE A 594 -15.47 -23.03 20.66
N ASP A 595 -16.76 -22.75 20.92
CA ASP A 595 -17.82 -22.66 19.90
C ASP A 595 -17.64 -21.39 19.05
N PHE A 596 -16.82 -21.44 18.00
CA PHE A 596 -16.49 -20.27 17.20
C PHE A 596 -17.65 -19.78 16.35
N ASN A 597 -18.54 -20.69 15.96
CA ASN A 597 -19.67 -20.38 15.09
C ASN A 597 -20.94 -19.98 15.88
N LYS A 598 -20.93 -20.14 17.21
CA LYS A 598 -21.95 -19.75 18.19
C LYS A 598 -23.28 -20.49 17.98
N ASN A 599 -23.22 -21.73 17.51
CA ASN A 599 -24.41 -22.52 17.19
C ASN A 599 -24.86 -23.44 18.35
N GLY A 600 -24.12 -23.52 19.46
CA GLY A 600 -24.42 -24.38 20.61
C GLY A 600 -23.88 -25.81 20.50
N VAL A 601 -23.08 -26.12 19.47
CA VAL A 601 -22.53 -27.45 19.18
C VAL A 601 -21.02 -27.34 19.04
N PHE A 602 -20.27 -28.09 19.85
CA PHE A 602 -18.81 -28.15 19.73
C PHE A 602 -18.38 -29.13 18.64
N GLU A 603 -17.84 -28.62 17.54
CA GLU A 603 -17.35 -29.46 16.45
C GLU A 603 -15.87 -29.86 16.61
N THR A 604 -15.43 -30.78 15.77
CA THR A 604 -14.01 -31.19 15.75
C THR A 604 -13.07 -30.08 15.31
N SER A 605 -13.54 -29.14 14.48
CA SER A 605 -12.80 -27.92 14.11
C SER A 605 -12.62 -26.93 15.26
N GLU A 606 -13.31 -27.15 16.38
CA GLU A 606 -13.37 -26.26 17.53
C GLU A 606 -12.61 -26.81 18.75
N LEU A 607 -11.95 -27.97 18.58
CA LEU A 607 -11.10 -28.59 19.59
C LEU A 607 -9.72 -27.91 19.62
N MET A 608 -9.42 -27.23 20.72
CA MET A 608 -8.21 -26.42 20.92
C MET A 608 -7.09 -27.18 21.65
N VAL A 609 -7.45 -28.06 22.57
CA VAL A 609 -6.52 -28.90 23.34
C VAL A 609 -7.02 -30.35 23.29
N ASP A 610 -6.14 -31.31 23.04
CA ASP A 610 -6.40 -32.76 23.07
C ASP A 610 -5.15 -33.48 23.54
N GLU A 611 -4.92 -33.48 24.86
CA GLU A 611 -3.67 -33.93 25.48
C GLU A 611 -3.95 -34.87 26.65
N SER A 612 -2.91 -35.55 27.15
CA SER A 612 -3.04 -36.37 28.36
C SER A 612 -1.85 -36.19 29.30
N SER A 613 -2.09 -36.24 30.61
CA SER A 613 -1.05 -36.06 31.62
C SER A 613 -1.40 -36.78 32.91
N SER A 614 -0.38 -37.24 33.63
CA SER A 614 -0.50 -37.78 35.00
C SER A 614 0.06 -36.81 36.05
N SER A 615 0.21 -35.54 35.69
CA SER A 615 0.73 -34.51 36.59
C SER A 615 -0.39 -33.85 37.38
N ASP A 616 -0.12 -33.57 38.65
CA ASP A 616 -0.88 -32.67 39.52
C ASP A 616 -0.35 -31.21 39.46
N SER A 617 0.67 -30.96 38.63
CA SER A 617 1.19 -29.61 38.37
C SER A 617 0.31 -28.84 37.39
N GLN A 618 0.44 -27.51 37.39
CA GLN A 618 -0.09 -26.67 36.31
C GLN A 618 0.56 -27.02 34.96
N LEU A 619 -0.28 -27.36 33.99
CA LEU A 619 0.06 -27.73 32.62
C LEU A 619 -0.33 -26.58 31.70
N SER A 620 0.58 -26.20 30.80
CA SER A 620 0.38 -25.08 29.87
C SER A 620 0.23 -25.61 28.45
N TYR A 621 -0.86 -25.24 27.80
CA TYR A 621 -1.17 -25.62 26.42
C TYR A 621 -1.37 -24.39 25.56
N ASP A 622 -0.65 -24.34 24.44
CA ASP A 622 -0.79 -23.29 23.45
C ASP A 622 -1.76 -23.72 22.34
N PHE A 623 -2.62 -22.81 21.91
CA PHE A 623 -3.50 -23.00 20.76
C PHE A 623 -3.66 -21.69 19.97
N ASN A 624 -4.13 -21.80 18.73
CA ASN A 624 -4.31 -20.65 17.86
C ASN A 624 -5.79 -20.41 17.57
N ILE A 625 -6.25 -19.18 17.71
CA ILE A 625 -7.58 -18.75 17.28
C ILE A 625 -7.48 -18.17 15.85
N PRO A 626 -8.15 -18.76 14.85
CA PRO A 626 -8.12 -18.25 13.47
C PRO A 626 -8.72 -16.86 13.34
N SER A 627 -8.17 -16.01 12.49
CA SER A 627 -8.74 -14.67 12.22
C SER A 627 -10.06 -14.69 11.45
N SER A 628 -10.50 -15.86 10.97
CA SER A 628 -11.76 -16.06 10.25
C SER A 628 -12.98 -16.21 11.16
N VAL A 629 -12.78 -16.37 12.48
CA VAL A 629 -13.88 -16.51 13.43
C VAL A 629 -14.54 -15.17 13.73
N SER A 630 -15.83 -15.19 14.05
CA SER A 630 -16.57 -13.97 14.38
C SER A 630 -16.22 -13.48 15.79
N SER A 631 -16.02 -12.17 15.95
CA SER A 631 -15.76 -11.56 17.27
C SER A 631 -16.98 -11.61 18.19
N GLY A 632 -16.78 -11.37 19.48
CA GLY A 632 -17.82 -11.29 20.51
C GLY A 632 -17.90 -12.55 21.40
N GLU A 633 -18.97 -12.65 22.18
CA GLU A 633 -19.10 -13.69 23.21
C GLU A 633 -19.38 -15.07 22.59
N THR A 634 -18.82 -16.11 23.21
CA THR A 634 -19.12 -17.53 22.96
C THR A 634 -18.78 -18.41 24.19
N ARG A 635 -19.04 -19.71 24.11
CA ARG A 635 -18.76 -20.71 25.16
C ARG A 635 -17.44 -21.43 24.91
N MET A 636 -16.69 -21.66 25.98
CA MET A 636 -15.64 -22.68 26.04
C MET A 636 -16.07 -23.80 26.98
N ARG A 637 -15.73 -25.05 26.61
CA ARG A 637 -15.90 -26.25 27.43
C ARG A 637 -14.57 -26.93 27.66
N ILE A 638 -14.28 -27.26 28.91
CA ILE A 638 -13.10 -28.03 29.33
C ILE A 638 -13.60 -29.35 29.89
N ALA A 639 -13.04 -30.47 29.45
CA ALA A 639 -13.33 -31.79 29.98
C ALA A 639 -12.04 -32.51 30.34
N MET A 640 -12.00 -33.07 31.54
CA MET A 640 -10.95 -33.92 32.07
C MET A 640 -11.54 -35.30 32.35
N LYS A 641 -10.99 -36.36 31.74
CA LYS A 641 -11.52 -37.72 31.85
C LYS A 641 -10.41 -38.76 32.01
N TRP A 642 -10.66 -39.72 32.90
CA TRP A 642 -9.78 -40.86 33.12
C TRP A 642 -9.85 -41.90 31.99
N ASP A 643 -8.70 -42.50 31.65
CA ASP A 643 -8.52 -43.67 30.75
C ASP A 643 -8.85 -43.45 29.26
N SER A 644 -9.47 -42.33 28.88
CA SER A 644 -9.71 -42.00 27.47
C SER A 644 -10.14 -40.54 27.28
N ALA A 645 -9.95 -40.04 26.06
CA ALA A 645 -10.45 -38.71 25.68
C ALA A 645 -11.99 -38.67 25.65
N SER A 646 -12.58 -37.55 26.08
CA SER A 646 -14.02 -37.34 26.11
C SER A 646 -14.56 -36.78 24.79
N THR A 647 -15.85 -36.95 24.53
CA THR A 647 -16.56 -36.13 23.53
C THR A 647 -17.18 -34.90 24.22
N PRO A 648 -17.51 -33.82 23.50
CA PRO A 648 -18.05 -32.62 24.14
C PRO A 648 -19.44 -32.84 24.77
N CYS A 649 -20.14 -33.92 24.43
CA CYS A 649 -21.49 -34.24 24.85
C CYS A 649 -21.57 -35.62 25.53
N GLU A 650 -20.73 -35.87 26.54
CA GLU A 650 -20.59 -37.18 27.16
C GLU A 650 -20.82 -37.14 28.67
N THR A 651 -21.45 -38.20 29.21
CA THR A 651 -21.37 -38.49 30.64
C THR A 651 -20.40 -39.65 30.86
N PHE A 652 -19.35 -39.43 31.65
CA PHE A 652 -18.28 -40.41 31.86
C PHE A 652 -18.08 -40.75 33.35
N GLY A 653 -17.36 -41.83 33.62
CA GLY A 653 -17.21 -42.37 34.98
C GLY A 653 -16.50 -41.41 35.94
N TYR A 654 -15.25 -41.07 35.61
CA TYR A 654 -14.26 -40.43 36.48
C TYR A 654 -13.73 -39.17 35.80
N GLY A 655 -13.71 -38.04 36.50
CA GLY A 655 -13.32 -36.73 35.99
C GLY A 655 -14.42 -35.67 36.04
N GLU A 656 -14.26 -34.61 35.26
CA GLU A 656 -15.06 -33.39 35.38
C GLU A 656 -15.17 -32.59 34.07
N VAL A 657 -16.23 -31.79 33.96
CA VAL A 657 -16.43 -30.83 32.87
C VAL A 657 -16.68 -29.44 33.45
N GLU A 658 -16.05 -28.41 32.88
CA GLU A 658 -16.28 -27.01 33.24
C GLU A 658 -16.58 -26.15 32.01
N ASP A 659 -17.57 -25.25 32.12
CA ASP A 659 -17.99 -24.34 31.05
C ASP A 659 -17.71 -22.87 31.43
N TYR A 660 -17.14 -22.11 30.48
CA TYR A 660 -16.74 -20.70 30.66
C TYR A 660 -17.23 -19.82 29.50
N THR A 661 -17.28 -18.50 29.70
CA THR A 661 -17.58 -17.55 28.61
C THR A 661 -16.28 -16.98 28.04
N ILE A 662 -16.15 -17.00 26.71
CA ILE A 662 -15.03 -16.40 25.97
C ILE A 662 -15.52 -15.16 25.25
N ILE A 663 -14.74 -14.09 25.30
CA ILE A 663 -14.94 -12.89 24.50
C ILE A 663 -13.81 -12.82 23.48
N LEU A 664 -14.15 -13.03 22.20
CA LEU A 664 -13.21 -12.99 21.09
C LEU A 664 -13.06 -11.56 20.58
N ASN A 665 -11.86 -11.02 20.68
CA ASN A 665 -11.53 -9.67 20.21
C ASN A 665 -10.57 -9.70 19.03
N THR A 666 -10.67 -8.71 18.15
CA THR A 666 -9.57 -8.36 17.24
C THR A 666 -8.40 -7.90 18.12
N SER A 667 -7.22 -8.47 17.87
CA SER A 667 -6.05 -8.46 18.74
C SER A 667 -5.88 -7.16 19.57
N THR A 668 -6.13 -7.26 20.88
CA THR A 668 -5.62 -6.31 21.86
C THR A 668 -4.40 -6.95 22.50
N SER A 669 -3.25 -6.28 22.40
CA SER A 669 -2.06 -6.61 23.20
C SER A 669 -2.46 -6.64 24.66
N GLN A 670 -2.61 -7.82 25.25
CA GLN A 670 -3.02 -7.98 26.63
C GLN A 670 -1.84 -7.58 27.51
N SER A 671 -1.94 -6.39 28.10
CA SER A 671 -1.06 -5.93 29.16
C SER A 671 -1.14 -6.89 30.35
N LEU A 672 0.02 -7.32 30.85
CA LEU A 672 0.20 -7.73 32.24
C LEU A 672 -0.35 -6.61 33.15
N LYS A 673 -1.57 -6.79 33.68
CA LYS A 673 -2.12 -5.97 34.76
C LYS A 673 -1.82 -6.65 36.08
N THR A 674 -0.66 -6.36 36.65
CA THR A 674 -0.46 -6.45 38.11
C THR A 674 0.26 -5.18 38.60
N ASN A 675 -0.47 -4.43 39.43
CA ASN A 675 -0.03 -3.37 40.34
C ASN A 675 0.44 -2.01 39.77
N LEU A 676 -0.57 -1.24 39.31
CA LEU A 676 -0.57 0.20 39.03
C LEU A 676 -0.31 1.13 40.24
N ALA A 677 0.23 0.63 41.36
CA ALA A 677 0.54 1.45 42.55
C ALA A 677 2.03 1.78 42.71
N THR A 678 2.92 1.20 41.90
CA THR A 678 4.39 1.40 42.02
C THR A 678 5.02 2.19 40.87
N LEU A 679 4.27 2.56 39.83
CA LEU A 679 4.76 3.34 38.68
C LEU A 679 4.65 4.85 38.87
N GLN A 680 5.07 5.34 40.04
CA GLN A 680 5.41 6.75 40.26
C GLN A 680 6.91 6.90 40.57
N LYS A 681 7.76 6.06 39.96
CA LYS A 681 9.20 6.30 39.86
C LYS A 681 9.72 5.95 38.46
N GLN A 682 10.00 7.04 37.73
CA GLN A 682 11.06 7.26 36.73
C GLN A 682 11.33 6.21 35.64
N GLU A 683 11.19 6.67 34.39
CA GLU A 683 12.01 6.25 33.26
C GLU A 683 13.50 6.28 33.67
N GLU A 684 14.16 5.13 33.70
CA GLU A 684 15.62 5.09 33.54
C GLU A 684 15.89 4.74 32.07
N GLU A 685 16.15 5.77 31.27
CA GLU A 685 16.69 5.60 29.92
C GLU A 685 18.04 4.82 30.01
N PHE A 686 18.26 3.86 29.12
CA PHE A 686 19.58 3.21 28.95
C PHE A 686 20.59 4.19 28.34
N LEU A 687 21.07 5.11 29.16
CA LEU A 687 21.94 6.21 28.80
C LEU A 687 23.40 5.77 28.85
N ILE A 688 24.01 5.67 27.66
CA ILE A 688 25.46 5.56 27.52
C ILE A 688 26.04 6.83 26.91
N THR A 689 27.24 7.17 27.36
CA THR A 689 28.13 8.21 26.83
C THR A 689 29.40 7.55 26.31
N ILE A 690 29.98 8.13 25.26
CA ILE A 690 31.18 7.61 24.62
C ILE A 690 32.20 8.72 24.51
N HIS A 691 33.33 8.54 25.19
CA HIS A 691 34.36 9.57 25.29
C HIS A 691 35.78 8.97 25.17
N PRO A 692 36.71 9.66 24.49
CA PRO A 692 36.50 10.85 23.67
C PRO A 692 35.70 10.52 22.39
N ASN A 693 35.06 11.53 21.80
CA ASN A 693 34.42 11.47 20.47
C ASN A 693 34.37 12.90 19.90
N PRO A 694 35.17 13.26 18.87
CA PRO A 694 36.06 12.40 18.09
C PRO A 694 37.20 11.75 18.91
N ALA A 695 37.68 10.59 18.47
CA ALA A 695 38.68 9.77 19.15
C ALA A 695 39.85 9.41 18.23
N SER A 696 41.09 9.50 18.71
CA SER A 696 42.29 9.15 17.94
C SER A 696 42.88 7.79 18.32
N GLU A 697 42.86 7.45 19.61
CA GLU A 697 43.56 6.25 20.13
C GLU A 697 42.62 5.25 20.82
N TYR A 698 41.59 5.73 21.52
CA TYR A 698 40.66 4.89 22.27
C TYR A 698 39.30 5.56 22.44
N ILE A 699 38.28 4.77 22.76
CA ILE A 699 37.00 5.23 23.30
C ILE A 699 36.72 4.52 24.63
N GLN A 700 35.92 5.14 25.47
CA GLN A 700 35.40 4.55 26.70
C GLN A 700 33.88 4.71 26.72
N ILE A 701 33.18 3.63 27.05
CA ILE A 701 31.72 3.60 27.14
C ILE A 701 31.38 3.73 28.62
N ASN A 702 30.69 4.80 29.00
CA ASN A 702 30.21 5.01 30.36
C ASN A 702 28.69 5.11 30.35
N GLY A 703 28.00 4.37 31.21
CA GLY A 703 26.54 4.45 31.30
C GLY A 703 25.99 3.64 32.46
N GLU A 704 24.76 3.98 32.86
CA GLU A 704 24.00 3.21 33.85
C GLU A 704 23.50 1.90 33.21
N ASN A 705 23.35 0.85 34.00
CA ASN A 705 22.87 -0.47 33.56
C ASN A 705 23.71 -1.17 32.46
N THR A 706 25.00 -0.82 32.32
CA THR A 706 25.93 -1.45 31.36
C THR A 706 26.47 -2.83 31.81
N LEU A 707 25.93 -3.39 32.89
CA LEU A 707 26.34 -4.68 33.43
C LEU A 707 26.03 -5.78 32.40
N ASN A 708 27.01 -6.66 32.15
CA ASN A 708 26.94 -7.70 31.12
C ASN A 708 26.70 -7.19 29.68
N SER A 709 26.80 -5.89 29.42
CA SER A 709 26.64 -5.36 28.07
C SER A 709 27.81 -5.75 27.17
N GLN A 710 27.53 -5.89 25.89
CA GLN A 710 28.48 -6.12 24.81
C GLN A 710 28.41 -4.95 23.83
N PHE A 711 29.54 -4.64 23.20
CA PHE A 711 29.62 -3.61 22.18
C PHE A 711 30.08 -4.18 20.83
N LYS A 712 29.67 -3.50 19.77
CA LYS A 712 30.01 -3.82 18.38
C LYS A 712 30.21 -2.53 17.59
N ILE A 713 31.43 -2.30 17.10
CA ILE A 713 31.79 -1.19 16.21
C ILE A 713 31.71 -1.66 14.76
N THR A 714 30.96 -0.92 13.94
CA THR A 714 30.78 -1.17 12.51
C THR A 714 31.18 0.04 11.68
N ASN A 715 31.76 -0.20 10.50
CA ASN A 715 31.98 0.87 9.51
C ASN A 715 30.66 1.29 8.83
N MET A 716 30.71 2.31 7.97
CA MET A 716 29.55 2.83 7.21
C MET A 716 28.84 1.80 6.31
N VAL A 717 29.47 0.67 6.02
CA VAL A 717 28.92 -0.41 5.19
C VAL A 717 28.35 -1.56 6.05
N GLY A 718 28.29 -1.38 7.38
CA GLY A 718 27.76 -2.36 8.33
C GLY A 718 28.72 -3.48 8.73
N VAL A 719 29.97 -3.47 8.21
CA VAL A 719 30.98 -4.48 8.53
C VAL A 719 31.50 -4.25 9.94
N THR A 720 31.54 -5.33 10.73
CA THR A 720 32.07 -5.29 12.11
C THR A 720 33.57 -5.17 12.09
N VAL A 721 34.09 -4.09 12.66
CA VAL A 721 35.53 -3.81 12.73
C VAL A 721 36.10 -4.07 14.12
N LYS A 722 35.26 -4.06 15.16
CA LYS A 722 35.65 -4.42 16.54
C LYS A 722 34.42 -4.83 17.36
N SER A 723 34.57 -5.75 18.30
CA SER A 723 33.52 -6.10 19.27
C SER A 723 34.14 -6.57 20.59
N GLY A 724 33.35 -6.56 21.66
CA GLY A 724 33.80 -6.99 22.97
C GLY A 724 32.73 -6.81 24.06
N LYS A 725 33.11 -7.05 25.31
CA LYS A 725 32.26 -6.71 26.47
C LYS A 725 32.47 -5.24 26.84
N VAL A 726 31.42 -4.57 27.27
CA VAL A 726 31.53 -3.25 27.89
C VAL A 726 32.22 -3.45 29.24
N THR A 727 33.31 -2.73 29.42
CA THR A 727 34.08 -2.68 30.67
C THR A 727 34.34 -1.20 30.98
N ASN A 728 34.73 -0.90 32.21
CA ASN A 728 35.16 0.46 32.56
C ASN A 728 36.54 0.82 31.96
N ASP A 729 37.15 -0.06 31.18
CA ASP A 729 38.46 0.14 30.56
C ASP A 729 38.35 0.83 29.19
N LYS A 730 39.48 1.41 28.75
CA LYS A 730 39.60 2.02 27.43
C LYS A 730 39.57 0.96 26.33
N ILE A 731 38.71 1.15 25.33
CA ILE A 731 38.66 0.34 24.11
C ILE A 731 39.61 0.99 23.09
N SER A 732 40.76 0.36 22.84
CA SER A 732 41.71 0.85 21.83
C SER A 732 41.06 0.89 20.44
N LEU A 733 41.45 1.84 19.61
CA LEU A 733 41.02 1.96 18.21
C LEU A 733 42.15 1.63 17.22
N ASP A 734 43.23 1.03 17.70
CA ASP A 734 44.40 0.70 16.87
C ASP A 734 43.97 -0.13 15.65
N ASN A 735 44.46 0.26 14.48
CA ASN A 735 44.18 -0.32 13.16
C ASN A 735 42.83 0.04 12.52
N LEU A 736 42.04 0.93 13.13
CA LEU A 736 40.91 1.56 12.45
C LEU A 736 41.38 2.80 11.69
N ARG A 737 40.95 2.97 10.44
CA ARG A 737 41.24 4.18 9.65
C ARG A 737 40.37 5.33 10.11
N SER A 738 40.84 6.56 9.97
CA SER A 738 40.05 7.77 10.20
C SER A 738 38.74 7.72 9.41
N GLY A 739 37.63 8.06 10.07
CA GLY A 739 36.29 7.96 9.49
C GLY A 739 35.17 7.84 10.53
N VAL A 740 33.94 7.74 10.03
CA VAL A 740 32.74 7.61 10.86
C VAL A 740 32.40 6.13 11.06
N TYR A 741 32.10 5.75 12.31
CA TYR A 741 31.70 4.40 12.69
C TYR A 741 30.46 4.46 13.58
N PHE A 742 29.72 3.36 13.61
CA PHE A 742 28.62 3.16 14.56
C PHE A 742 29.05 2.17 15.63
N ILE A 743 28.71 2.45 16.89
CA ILE A 743 28.90 1.53 17.98
C ILE A 743 27.55 1.19 18.61
N ASN A 744 27.23 -0.10 18.55
CA ASN A 744 26.04 -0.67 19.16
C ASN A 744 26.44 -1.25 20.51
N VAL A 745 25.66 -0.99 21.55
CA VAL A 745 25.84 -1.52 22.90
C VAL A 745 24.54 -2.15 23.35
N SER A 746 24.59 -3.40 23.83
CA SER A 746 23.40 -4.11 24.28
C SER A 746 23.67 -5.13 25.39
N ASN A 747 22.67 -5.41 26.22
CA ASN A 747 22.56 -6.59 27.09
C ASN A 747 21.20 -7.28 26.84
N ASP A 748 20.77 -8.16 27.74
CA ASP A 748 19.53 -8.93 27.57
C ASP A 748 18.26 -8.07 27.66
N GLU A 749 18.33 -6.88 28.24
CA GLU A 749 17.18 -5.98 28.47
C GLU A 749 17.24 -4.68 27.66
N TYR A 750 18.45 -4.19 27.35
CA TYR A 750 18.65 -2.88 26.78
C TYR A 750 19.55 -2.91 25.55
N HIS A 751 19.27 -2.05 24.56
CA HIS A 751 20.10 -1.83 23.38
C HIS A 751 20.13 -0.34 23.01
N THR A 752 21.28 0.13 22.56
CA THR A 752 21.47 1.52 22.10
C THR A 752 22.57 1.60 21.06
N SER A 753 22.53 2.61 20.20
CA SER A 753 23.51 2.84 19.14
C SER A 753 23.97 4.30 19.17
N LYS A 754 25.28 4.51 19.02
CA LYS A 754 25.91 5.84 18.98
C LYS A 754 26.86 5.94 17.79
N THR A 755 27.05 7.16 17.29
CA THR A 755 28.06 7.46 16.26
C THR A 755 29.37 7.84 16.92
N ILE A 756 30.49 7.29 16.44
CA ILE A 756 31.84 7.71 16.83
C ILE A 756 32.62 8.16 15.60
N ILE A 757 33.47 9.17 15.78
CA ILE A 757 34.37 9.70 14.77
C ILE A 757 35.79 9.32 15.17
N ILE A 758 36.51 8.65 14.28
CA ILE A 758 37.92 8.30 14.47
C ILE A 758 38.78 9.27 13.64
N GLU A 759 39.72 9.96 14.28
CA GLU A 759 40.63 10.94 13.65
C GLU A 759 42.00 10.37 13.31
#